data_AF-A0A978VVV5-F1
#
_entry.id   AF-A0A978VVV5-F1
#
_cell.length_a   1.000
_cell.length_b   1.000
_cell.length_c   1.000
_cell.angle_alpha   90.00
_cell.angle_beta   90.00
_cell.angle_gamma   90.00
#
_symmetry.space_group_name_H-M   'P 1'
#
loop_
_entity.id
_entity.type
_entity.pdbx_description
1 polymer ?
#
loop_
_entity_poly.entity_id
_entity_poly.type
_entity_poly.pdbx_seq_one_letter_code
_entity_poly.pdbx_strand_id
1 'polypeptide(L)'
;MALGRIHSSAHPREEMMKRNYFCLSLKKTLIVALTLLWVAAWGSLKYDVEGVVPAGTIIVDKSGHGNFSTLQQAIDSIPHNNNNWIRIHVNAGIYNEKVLIPQDKQFIFVEGEGRDTTVVEWGEAGDVVKSTTFTILADNFMARGITFKNTYDEVIARDQGRTITWAPAALVAADKVSFHGCGFVSLQDTLTDARGRHYFDSCYIEGAIDFIWSNGQSFFKACSINVTTARLPGGETGFITAQGRESASETSGFVFHSSSVIGTGPALLGRAYRNYSTVVFYKTNFDNIIAPEGWDAWFNTGHEELLTYSEEECYGAGADISNRVKWEKKLKGQDLNKFIDVNSFINQDGCVDPISTITVDKSGHGNFTTVQEAIDSVPHNNSNWIRIHIKAGTYTEKVSVPSDKQFILIEGENRAKTIIESGDAGDVIESTTFTIAADNFAAWNITFVNTYNRPISRFEGLPVKWAPAVLIYGDKVSFHGCAFISLQDTLFDNQNRHYFDTCYVEGAIDFIWGGGKSYYKRCAINVTMGRLPMGYTGSITAQGRDSPRENSGFVFHTSSVVGAGPAFLGRAYRNYSTVVFYKTNMANVIAPSGWDAWLQHGHEERITFSEEGCFGAGSDMSKRVKWEKKLTGQELFKFIDVKSFINQDGCMAISDWSRCHTPGKYVLAKETRTPKVRVIRA
;
A
#
# COMPACT_ATOMS: atom_id res chain seq x y z
N MET A 1 -83.07 -12.17 -39.92
CA MET A 1 -82.12 -11.64 -40.91
C MET A 1 -81.16 -10.69 -40.21
N ALA A 2 -79.87 -10.86 -40.48
CA ALA A 2 -78.76 -9.88 -40.42
C ALA A 2 -78.45 -9.08 -39.12
N LEU A 3 -77.28 -9.42 -38.54
CA LEU A 3 -76.14 -8.58 -38.12
C LEU A 3 -76.34 -7.18 -37.49
N GLY A 4 -75.74 -7.00 -36.30
CA GLY A 4 -75.35 -5.70 -35.73
C GLY A 4 -74.64 -5.83 -34.37
N ARG A 5 -73.40 -5.33 -34.27
CA ARG A 5 -72.43 -5.37 -33.15
C ARG A 5 -72.89 -4.69 -31.85
N ILE A 6 -72.25 -5.01 -30.71
CA ILE A 6 -71.52 -4.10 -29.79
C ILE A 6 -70.65 -4.92 -28.79
N HIS A 7 -69.49 -4.33 -28.45
CA HIS A 7 -68.38 -4.74 -27.56
C HIS A 7 -68.70 -4.99 -26.07
N SER A 8 -67.82 -5.75 -25.40
CA SER A 8 -67.33 -5.38 -24.06
C SER A 8 -65.85 -5.76 -23.87
N SER A 9 -65.12 -4.89 -23.19
CA SER A 9 -63.68 -4.86 -22.96
C SER A 9 -63.32 -5.41 -21.57
N ALA A 10 -62.18 -6.12 -21.46
CA ALA A 10 -61.52 -6.42 -20.20
C ALA A 10 -60.10 -5.81 -20.18
N HIS A 11 -59.72 -5.28 -19.01
CA HIS A 11 -58.71 -4.24 -18.80
C HIS A 11 -57.28 -4.77 -18.52
N PRO A 12 -56.21 -4.00 -18.81
CA PRO A 12 -54.81 -4.44 -18.80
C PRO A 12 -54.07 -4.24 -17.46
N ARG A 13 -54.73 -4.42 -16.29
CA ARG A 13 -54.11 -4.17 -14.97
C ARG A 13 -53.51 -5.38 -14.26
N GLU A 14 -53.90 -6.61 -14.61
CA GLU A 14 -53.41 -7.81 -13.88
C GLU A 14 -52.06 -8.36 -14.40
N GLU A 15 -51.75 -8.23 -15.69
CA GLU A 15 -50.43 -8.64 -16.22
C GLU A 15 -49.28 -7.73 -15.76
N MET A 16 -49.58 -6.47 -15.46
CA MET A 16 -48.59 -5.49 -15.00
C MET A 16 -48.13 -5.76 -13.56
N MET A 17 -49.02 -6.26 -12.69
CA MET A 17 -48.68 -6.59 -11.31
C MET A 17 -47.81 -7.85 -11.20
N LYS A 18 -48.05 -8.87 -12.02
CA LYS A 18 -47.23 -10.10 -12.02
C LYS A 18 -45.80 -9.87 -12.53
N ARG A 19 -45.61 -8.99 -13.52
CA ARG A 19 -44.26 -8.56 -13.99
C ARG A 19 -43.48 -7.76 -12.94
N ASN A 20 -44.16 -6.93 -12.15
CA ASN A 20 -43.50 -6.13 -11.12
C ASN A 20 -43.04 -6.96 -9.91
N TYR A 21 -43.78 -7.99 -9.50
CA TYR A 21 -43.36 -8.89 -8.41
C TYR A 21 -42.17 -9.77 -8.78
N PHE A 22 -42.11 -10.28 -10.02
CA PHE A 22 -40.96 -11.07 -10.49
C PHE A 22 -39.67 -10.22 -10.58
N CYS A 23 -39.81 -8.95 -10.98
CA CYS A 23 -38.69 -8.01 -11.07
C CYS A 23 -38.20 -7.51 -9.71
N LEU A 24 -39.08 -7.39 -8.69
CA LEU A 24 -38.68 -7.07 -7.31
C LEU A 24 -37.97 -8.23 -6.60
N SER A 25 -38.39 -9.49 -6.86
CA SER A 25 -37.75 -10.67 -6.29
C SER A 25 -36.32 -10.86 -6.83
N LEU A 26 -36.14 -10.71 -8.15
CA LEU A 26 -34.82 -10.77 -8.78
C LEU A 26 -33.88 -9.65 -8.30
N LYS A 27 -34.39 -8.43 -8.06
CA LYS A 27 -33.60 -7.33 -7.48
C LYS A 27 -33.17 -7.60 -6.05
N LYS A 28 -34.02 -8.20 -5.20
CA LYS A 28 -33.65 -8.53 -3.81
C LYS A 28 -32.61 -9.67 -3.74
N THR A 29 -32.72 -10.69 -4.59
CA THR A 29 -31.73 -11.78 -4.64
C THR A 29 -30.39 -11.34 -5.24
N LEU A 30 -30.39 -10.42 -6.20
CA LEU A 30 -29.16 -9.83 -6.74
C LEU A 30 -28.47 -8.89 -5.74
N ILE A 31 -29.24 -8.13 -4.94
CA ILE A 31 -28.70 -7.24 -3.91
C ILE A 31 -28.12 -8.03 -2.74
N VAL A 32 -28.71 -9.17 -2.35
CA VAL A 32 -28.15 -10.06 -1.31
C VAL A 32 -26.90 -10.80 -1.80
N ALA A 33 -26.85 -11.21 -3.08
CA ALA A 33 -25.64 -11.79 -3.67
C ALA A 33 -24.52 -10.76 -3.87
N LEU A 34 -24.84 -9.53 -4.26
CA LEU A 34 -23.89 -8.41 -4.35
C LEU A 34 -23.40 -7.95 -2.97
N THR A 35 -24.24 -7.98 -1.94
CA THR A 35 -23.80 -7.66 -0.56
C THR A 35 -22.96 -8.77 0.06
N LEU A 36 -23.21 -10.06 -0.24
CA LEU A 36 -22.35 -11.16 0.18
C LEU A 36 -21.00 -11.19 -0.58
N LEU A 37 -20.97 -10.79 -1.85
CA LEU A 37 -19.73 -10.53 -2.60
C LEU A 37 -18.97 -9.29 -2.11
N TRP A 38 -19.69 -8.29 -1.58
CA TRP A 38 -19.09 -7.11 -0.94
C TRP A 38 -18.51 -7.41 0.45
N VAL A 39 -19.14 -8.28 1.24
CA VAL A 39 -18.61 -8.71 2.56
C VAL A 39 -17.39 -9.62 2.40
N ALA A 40 -17.36 -10.47 1.37
CA ALA A 40 -16.18 -11.30 1.08
C ALA A 40 -14.98 -10.48 0.55
N ALA A 41 -15.22 -9.35 -0.14
CA ALA A 41 -14.17 -8.44 -0.62
C ALA A 41 -13.58 -7.52 0.47
N TRP A 42 -14.22 -7.44 1.65
CA TRP A 42 -13.68 -6.74 2.82
C TRP A 42 -12.80 -7.63 3.71
N GLY A 43 -12.74 -8.94 3.44
CA GLY A 43 -11.93 -9.90 4.22
C GLY A 43 -10.43 -9.90 3.90
N SER A 44 -9.95 -9.04 3.00
CA SER A 44 -8.52 -8.95 2.67
C SER A 44 -8.17 -7.61 2.04
N LEU A 45 -8.36 -6.52 2.78
CA LEU A 45 -7.51 -5.35 2.55
C LEU A 45 -6.10 -5.74 2.99
N LYS A 46 -5.26 -6.12 2.03
CA LYS A 46 -3.82 -6.18 2.23
C LYS A 46 -3.37 -4.76 2.55
N TYR A 47 -3.12 -4.50 3.83
CA TYR A 47 -2.42 -3.30 4.27
C TYR A 47 -0.97 -3.43 3.80
N ASP A 48 -0.64 -2.77 2.70
CA ASP A 48 0.73 -2.66 2.21
C ASP A 48 1.48 -1.61 3.05
N VAL A 49 2.36 -2.09 3.92
CA VAL A 49 3.45 -1.28 4.49
C VAL A 49 4.60 -1.28 3.51
N GLU A 50 4.63 -0.18 2.80
CA GLU A 50 5.72 0.30 2.01
C GLU A 50 6.92 0.59 2.92
N GLY A 51 8.13 0.06 2.64
CA GLY A 51 9.35 0.59 3.29
C GLY A 51 10.67 -0.09 2.94
N VAL A 52 10.63 -1.40 2.69
CA VAL A 52 11.82 -2.25 2.78
C VAL A 52 12.04 -3.01 1.48
N VAL A 53 13.15 -2.73 0.77
CA VAL A 53 13.57 -3.33 -0.51
C VAL A 53 14.34 -4.62 -0.29
N PRO A 54 13.73 -5.81 -0.38
CA PRO A 54 14.42 -7.04 -0.03
C PRO A 54 15.28 -7.53 -1.20
N ALA A 55 16.57 -7.79 -0.96
CA ALA A 55 17.50 -8.43 -1.88
C ALA A 55 17.10 -9.86 -2.27
N GLY A 56 16.21 -10.48 -1.50
CA GLY A 56 15.63 -11.79 -1.80
C GLY A 56 14.30 -11.99 -1.10
N THR A 57 13.47 -12.88 -1.65
CA THR A 57 12.23 -13.35 -1.01
C THR A 57 12.34 -14.84 -0.76
N ILE A 58 12.12 -15.23 0.50
CA ILE A 58 11.99 -16.61 0.95
C ILE A 58 10.50 -16.85 1.22
N ILE A 59 9.92 -17.89 0.64
CA ILE A 59 8.53 -18.27 0.89
C ILE A 59 8.49 -19.39 1.94
N VAL A 60 7.74 -19.17 3.01
CA VAL A 60 7.42 -20.16 4.04
C VAL A 60 5.99 -20.63 3.81
N ASP A 61 5.82 -21.93 3.64
CA ASP A 61 4.51 -22.55 3.49
C ASP A 61 4.48 -23.89 4.23
N LYS A 62 3.69 -23.97 5.30
CA LYS A 62 3.50 -25.19 6.10
C LYS A 62 3.05 -26.42 5.31
N SER A 63 2.44 -26.23 4.13
CA SER A 63 2.00 -27.32 3.25
C SER A 63 3.14 -27.89 2.38
N GLY A 64 4.32 -27.28 2.42
CA GLY A 64 5.53 -27.74 1.72
C GLY A 64 5.69 -27.17 0.30
N HIS A 65 4.84 -26.24 -0.13
CA HIS A 65 4.94 -25.60 -1.46
C HIS A 65 5.85 -24.36 -1.50
N GLY A 66 6.39 -23.95 -0.35
CA GLY A 66 7.35 -22.85 -0.20
C GLY A 66 8.80 -23.29 -0.27
N ASN A 67 9.73 -22.35 -0.08
CA ASN A 67 11.16 -22.66 0.12
C ASN A 67 11.39 -23.44 1.42
N PHE A 68 10.63 -23.13 2.47
CA PHE A 68 10.67 -23.80 3.76
C PHE A 68 9.26 -24.04 4.30
N SER A 69 9.13 -24.99 5.24
CA SER A 69 7.85 -25.29 5.90
C SER A 69 7.65 -24.56 7.22
N THR A 70 8.72 -23.98 7.79
CA THR A 70 8.70 -23.27 9.07
C THR A 70 9.41 -21.92 8.95
N LEU A 71 9.03 -20.96 9.80
CA LEU A 71 9.65 -19.64 9.82
C LEU A 71 11.11 -19.71 10.30
N GLN A 72 11.41 -20.54 11.30
CA GLN A 72 12.79 -20.69 11.78
C GLN A 72 13.74 -21.19 10.68
N GLN A 73 13.31 -22.15 9.84
CA GLN A 73 14.13 -22.62 8.73
C GLN A 73 14.47 -21.52 7.73
N ALA A 74 13.52 -20.61 7.47
CA ALA A 74 13.78 -19.46 6.62
C ALA A 74 14.79 -18.50 7.24
N ILE A 75 14.68 -18.21 8.55
CA ILE A 75 15.65 -17.39 9.29
C ILE A 75 17.05 -18.02 9.24
N ASP A 76 17.15 -19.33 9.50
CA ASP A 76 18.41 -20.06 9.52
C ASP A 76 19.12 -20.04 8.16
N SER A 77 18.35 -19.99 7.06
CA SER A 77 18.87 -19.95 5.70
C SER A 77 19.53 -18.63 5.31
N ILE A 78 19.24 -17.54 6.02
CA ILE A 78 19.82 -16.22 5.77
C ILE A 78 21.29 -16.26 6.22
N PRO A 79 22.26 -15.74 5.45
CA PRO A 79 23.67 -15.75 5.86
C PRO A 79 23.93 -15.02 7.18
N HIS A 80 24.96 -15.44 7.92
CA HIS A 80 25.47 -14.69 9.07
C HIS A 80 25.98 -13.30 8.66
N ASN A 81 25.84 -12.30 9.53
CA ASN A 81 26.16 -10.89 9.29
C ASN A 81 25.44 -10.31 8.06
N ASN A 82 24.17 -10.67 7.89
CA ASN A 82 23.36 -10.16 6.79
C ASN A 82 23.23 -8.63 6.87
N ASN A 83 23.45 -7.96 5.75
CA ASN A 83 23.33 -6.52 5.60
C ASN A 83 22.42 -6.10 4.45
N ASN A 84 21.65 -7.04 3.90
CA ASN A 84 20.68 -6.80 2.85
C ASN A 84 19.30 -7.18 3.37
N TRP A 85 18.29 -6.35 3.14
CA TRP A 85 16.93 -6.73 3.52
C TRP A 85 16.54 -8.07 2.88
N ILE A 86 16.09 -9.04 3.67
CA ILE A 86 15.55 -10.31 3.16
C ILE A 86 14.09 -10.39 3.58
N ARG A 87 13.20 -10.58 2.60
CA ARG A 87 11.78 -10.78 2.87
C ARG A 87 11.53 -12.25 3.09
N ILE A 88 10.85 -12.58 4.17
CA ILE A 88 10.29 -13.88 4.43
C ILE A 88 8.77 -13.74 4.32
N HIS A 89 8.21 -14.20 3.21
CA HIS A 89 6.77 -14.25 3.00
C HIS A 89 6.24 -15.54 3.63
N VAL A 90 5.35 -15.42 4.61
CA VAL A 90 4.78 -16.53 5.37
C VAL A 90 3.32 -16.71 4.94
N ASN A 91 3.05 -17.80 4.21
CA ASN A 91 1.69 -18.12 3.77
C ASN A 91 0.76 -18.33 4.96
N ALA A 92 -0.53 -18.08 4.78
CA ALA A 92 -1.56 -18.29 5.79
C ALA A 92 -1.46 -19.69 6.42
N GLY A 93 -1.52 -19.73 7.74
CA GLY A 93 -1.37 -20.95 8.53
C GLY A 93 -1.04 -20.67 9.98
N ILE A 94 -1.31 -21.69 10.80
CA ILE A 94 -0.79 -21.78 12.16
C ILE A 94 0.54 -22.56 12.11
N TYR A 95 1.60 -21.91 12.56
CA TYR A 95 2.98 -22.39 12.65
C TYR A 95 3.30 -22.60 14.13
N ASN A 96 3.28 -23.86 14.57
CA ASN A 96 3.54 -24.21 15.97
C ASN A 96 5.05 -24.42 16.17
N GLU A 97 5.76 -23.32 16.44
CA GLU A 97 7.21 -23.27 16.55
C GLU A 97 7.64 -22.09 17.42
N LYS A 98 8.84 -22.19 18.00
CA LYS A 98 9.56 -21.01 18.49
C LYS A 98 10.44 -20.45 17.39
N VAL A 99 10.55 -19.13 17.34
CA VAL A 99 11.42 -18.46 16.37
C VAL A 99 12.37 -17.51 17.09
N LEU A 100 13.65 -17.64 16.78
CA LEU A 100 14.74 -16.78 17.22
C LEU A 100 15.38 -16.12 16.00
N ILE A 101 15.47 -14.79 16.04
CA ILE A 101 16.25 -13.98 15.11
C ILE A 101 17.52 -13.55 15.84
N PRO A 102 18.65 -14.26 15.64
CA PRO A 102 19.88 -13.97 16.35
C PRO A 102 20.53 -12.69 15.84
N GLN A 103 21.33 -12.04 16.69
CA GLN A 103 21.85 -10.68 16.51
C GLN A 103 22.59 -10.42 15.18
N ASP A 104 23.16 -11.47 14.58
CA ASP A 104 23.91 -11.40 13.34
C ASP A 104 23.04 -11.58 12.07
N LYS A 105 21.72 -11.73 12.23
CA LYS A 105 20.74 -11.86 11.13
C LYS A 105 19.91 -10.58 10.99
N GLN A 106 20.58 -9.45 10.80
CA GLN A 106 19.93 -8.14 10.64
C GLN A 106 19.22 -8.02 9.29
N PHE A 107 18.44 -6.95 9.11
CA PHE A 107 17.76 -6.62 7.86
C PHE A 107 16.82 -7.74 7.40
N ILE A 108 15.87 -8.11 8.26
CA ILE A 108 14.86 -9.13 7.95
C ILE A 108 13.48 -8.52 7.99
N PHE A 109 12.72 -8.75 6.93
CA PHE A 109 11.32 -8.38 6.82
C PHE A 109 10.43 -9.63 6.78
N VAL A 110 9.69 -9.90 7.85
CA VAL A 110 8.72 -11.00 7.91
C VAL A 110 7.34 -10.48 7.53
N GLU A 111 6.67 -11.14 6.59
CA GLU A 111 5.37 -10.71 6.10
C GLU A 111 4.42 -11.90 6.03
N GLY A 112 3.36 -11.87 6.85
CA GLY A 112 2.25 -12.81 6.77
C GLY A 112 1.16 -12.37 5.78
N GLU A 113 0.27 -13.29 5.41
CA GLU A 113 -0.91 -13.01 4.57
C GLU A 113 -2.07 -12.33 5.32
N GLY A 114 -1.89 -12.03 6.60
CA GLY A 114 -2.88 -11.37 7.44
C GLY A 114 -2.72 -11.78 8.91
N ARG A 115 -2.92 -10.83 9.83
CA ARG A 115 -2.80 -11.05 11.28
C ARG A 115 -3.65 -12.24 11.76
N ASP A 116 -4.85 -12.36 11.22
CA ASP A 116 -5.84 -13.36 11.66
C ASP A 116 -5.68 -14.70 10.92
N THR A 117 -4.85 -14.75 9.87
CA THR A 117 -4.66 -15.93 9.01
C THR A 117 -3.26 -16.53 9.11
N THR A 118 -2.26 -15.76 9.56
CA THR A 118 -0.87 -16.19 9.71
C THR A 118 -0.44 -16.04 11.16
N VAL A 119 -0.23 -17.16 11.85
CA VAL A 119 0.04 -17.19 13.30
C VAL A 119 1.25 -18.06 13.58
N VAL A 120 2.23 -17.51 14.30
CA VAL A 120 3.31 -18.26 14.94
C VAL A 120 2.94 -18.43 16.41
N GLU A 121 2.84 -19.67 16.87
CA GLU A 121 2.41 -19.97 18.23
C GLU A 121 3.27 -21.02 18.93
N TRP A 122 3.46 -20.86 20.23
CA TRP A 122 4.06 -21.86 21.11
C TRP A 122 3.42 -21.78 22.50
N GLY A 123 3.45 -22.86 23.29
CA GLY A 123 2.86 -22.91 24.63
C GLY A 123 3.89 -23.23 25.70
N GLU A 124 4.43 -22.22 26.36
CA GLU A 124 5.42 -22.38 27.42
C GLU A 124 5.39 -21.18 28.38
N ALA A 125 5.80 -21.38 29.64
CA ALA A 125 5.82 -20.33 30.64
C ALA A 125 6.90 -20.57 31.71
N GLY A 126 7.13 -19.58 32.57
CA GLY A 126 7.97 -19.68 33.76
C GLY A 126 9.39 -19.12 33.61
N ASP A 127 9.78 -18.71 32.40
CA ASP A 127 11.05 -18.04 32.12
C ASP A 127 10.86 -17.11 30.92
N VAL A 128 11.02 -15.80 31.12
CA VAL A 128 10.74 -14.79 30.08
C VAL A 128 11.46 -15.08 28.77
N VAL A 129 12.74 -15.48 28.81
CA VAL A 129 13.52 -15.69 27.59
C VAL A 129 13.20 -17.06 26.98
N LYS A 130 13.22 -18.12 27.79
CA LYS A 130 13.05 -19.48 27.28
C LYS A 130 11.61 -19.75 26.82
N SER A 131 10.62 -19.17 27.49
CA SER A 131 9.20 -19.39 27.16
C SER A 131 8.67 -18.51 26.04
N THR A 132 9.45 -17.54 25.56
CA THR A 132 9.05 -16.64 24.46
C THR A 132 8.79 -17.43 23.17
N THR A 133 7.68 -17.12 22.49
CA THR A 133 7.37 -17.69 21.16
C THR A 133 8.23 -17.07 20.06
N PHE A 134 8.34 -15.73 20.03
CA PHE A 134 9.08 -15.00 19.00
C PHE A 134 10.15 -14.08 19.61
N THR A 135 11.43 -14.37 19.40
CA THR A 135 12.55 -13.60 19.97
C THR A 135 13.34 -12.87 18.88
N ILE A 136 13.55 -11.57 19.07
CA ILE A 136 14.33 -10.72 18.16
C ILE A 136 15.52 -10.14 18.90
N LEU A 137 16.72 -10.50 18.46
CA LEU A 137 17.98 -9.96 18.95
C LEU A 137 18.73 -9.16 17.86
N ALA A 138 18.22 -9.13 16.63
CA ALA A 138 18.85 -8.50 15.48
C ALA A 138 18.26 -7.11 15.20
N ASP A 139 19.14 -6.12 15.07
CA ASP A 139 18.77 -4.77 14.67
C ASP A 139 18.22 -4.75 13.23
N ASN A 140 17.47 -3.71 12.88
CA ASN A 140 16.87 -3.54 11.55
C ASN A 140 15.93 -4.70 11.20
N PHE A 141 14.88 -4.88 11.98
CA PHE A 141 13.85 -5.90 11.76
C PHE A 141 12.50 -5.26 11.45
N MET A 142 11.75 -5.87 10.53
CA MET A 142 10.37 -5.49 10.26
C MET A 142 9.47 -6.74 10.26
N ALA A 143 8.26 -6.61 10.82
CA ALA A 143 7.20 -7.58 10.57
C ALA A 143 5.86 -6.94 10.19
N ARG A 144 5.08 -7.65 9.37
CA ARG A 144 3.74 -7.21 8.95
C ARG A 144 2.75 -8.36 8.87
N GLY A 145 1.50 -8.08 9.27
CA GLY A 145 0.36 -8.95 8.95
C GLY A 145 0.51 -10.39 9.47
N ILE A 146 1.08 -10.56 10.65
CA ILE A 146 1.33 -11.84 11.30
C ILE A 146 1.07 -11.72 12.80
N THR A 147 0.58 -12.79 13.43
CA THR A 147 0.40 -12.87 14.89
C THR A 147 1.46 -13.73 15.54
N PHE A 148 2.04 -13.25 16.63
CA PHE A 148 2.87 -14.02 17.56
C PHE A 148 2.05 -14.30 18.82
N LYS A 149 1.94 -15.57 19.21
CA LYS A 149 1.03 -16.00 20.26
C LYS A 149 1.67 -16.98 21.21
N ASN A 150 1.55 -16.73 22.51
CA ASN A 150 1.82 -17.75 23.52
C ASN A 150 0.50 -18.38 23.98
N THR A 151 0.41 -19.70 23.84
CA THR A 151 -0.83 -20.46 24.05
C THR A 151 -0.98 -21.00 25.48
N TYR A 152 0.01 -20.80 26.37
CA TYR A 152 0.06 -21.37 27.72
C TYR A 152 -1.23 -21.10 28.52
N ASP A 153 -1.74 -19.87 28.46
CA ASP A 153 -2.91 -19.41 29.21
C ASP A 153 -4.23 -19.40 28.41
N GLU A 154 -4.30 -20.01 27.23
CA GLU A 154 -5.56 -20.10 26.47
C GLU A 154 -6.64 -20.87 27.21
N VAL A 155 -6.22 -21.93 27.90
CA VAL A 155 -7.09 -22.74 28.75
C VAL A 155 -6.66 -22.53 30.20
N ILE A 156 -7.24 -21.53 30.84
CA ILE A 156 -7.16 -21.34 32.29
C ILE A 156 -8.14 -22.33 32.91
N ALA A 157 -7.76 -23.61 32.93
CA ALA A 157 -8.54 -24.61 33.65
C ALA A 157 -8.41 -24.30 35.15
N ARG A 158 -9.47 -23.73 35.73
CA ARG A 158 -9.56 -23.38 37.16
C ARG A 158 -9.28 -24.56 38.11
N ASP A 159 -9.22 -25.80 37.59
CA ASP A 159 -9.13 -27.05 38.34
C ASP A 159 -7.87 -27.92 38.09
N GLN A 160 -6.86 -27.47 37.33
CA GLN A 160 -5.66 -28.30 37.04
C GLN A 160 -4.31 -27.76 37.55
N GLY A 161 -4.30 -26.88 38.56
CA GLY A 161 -3.04 -26.48 39.22
C GLY A 161 -2.05 -25.73 38.32
N ARG A 162 -2.48 -25.18 37.18
CA ARG A 162 -1.67 -24.28 36.34
C ARG A 162 -1.66 -22.89 36.97
N THR A 163 -0.47 -22.43 37.34
CA THR A 163 -0.26 -21.09 37.86
C THR A 163 -0.08 -20.13 36.68
N ILE A 164 -0.79 -19.00 36.71
CA ILE A 164 -0.52 -17.86 35.81
C ILE A 164 0.89 -17.37 36.12
N THR A 165 1.71 -17.30 35.09
CA THR A 165 3.11 -16.88 35.20
C THR A 165 3.58 -16.35 33.85
N TRP A 166 4.81 -15.85 33.80
CA TRP A 166 5.38 -15.23 32.60
C TRP A 166 5.32 -16.17 31.40
N ALA A 167 4.59 -15.77 30.36
CA ALA A 167 4.41 -16.53 29.13
C ALA A 167 4.46 -15.60 27.91
N PRO A 168 5.63 -15.03 27.56
CA PRO A 168 5.67 -14.00 26.52
C PRO A 168 5.34 -14.54 25.12
N ALA A 169 4.59 -13.75 24.35
CA ALA A 169 4.39 -13.99 22.93
C ALA A 169 5.60 -13.49 22.13
N ALA A 170 6.16 -12.35 22.50
CA ALA A 170 7.35 -11.81 21.86
C ALA A 170 8.34 -11.18 22.85
N LEU A 171 9.62 -11.28 22.50
CA LEU A 171 10.73 -10.56 23.15
C LEU A 171 11.49 -9.79 22.09
N VAL A 172 11.55 -8.46 22.26
CA VAL A 172 12.23 -7.53 21.35
C VAL A 172 13.40 -6.87 22.07
N ALA A 173 14.62 -7.23 21.72
CA ALA A 173 15.85 -6.72 22.32
C ALA A 173 16.88 -6.26 21.27
N ALA A 174 16.41 -5.47 20.31
CA ALA A 174 17.16 -5.02 19.14
C ALA A 174 16.80 -3.57 18.77
N ASP A 175 17.70 -2.83 18.15
CA ASP A 175 17.41 -1.46 17.69
C ASP A 175 16.76 -1.44 16.31
N LYS A 176 15.95 -0.41 16.02
CA LYS A 176 15.30 -0.21 14.70
C LYS A 176 14.39 -1.36 14.32
N VAL A 177 13.41 -1.65 15.19
CA VAL A 177 12.43 -2.70 14.96
C VAL A 177 11.06 -2.10 14.68
N SER A 178 10.39 -2.53 13.62
CA SER A 178 9.02 -2.08 13.33
C SER A 178 8.04 -3.23 13.11
N PHE A 179 6.81 -3.03 13.58
CA PHE A 179 5.69 -3.94 13.41
C PHE A 179 4.49 -3.21 12.87
N HIS A 180 3.86 -3.76 11.85
CA HIS A 180 2.73 -3.13 11.18
C HIS A 180 1.56 -4.09 11.00
N GLY A 181 0.43 -3.79 11.63
CA GLY A 181 -0.73 -4.67 11.57
C GLY A 181 -0.48 -6.07 12.14
N CYS A 182 0.48 -6.22 13.07
CA CYS A 182 0.81 -7.49 13.70
C CYS A 182 -0.08 -7.76 14.92
N GLY A 183 -0.11 -9.01 15.37
CA GLY A 183 -0.78 -9.45 16.60
C GLY A 183 0.23 -9.95 17.64
N PHE A 184 -0.01 -9.63 18.91
CA PHE A 184 0.74 -10.16 20.05
C PHE A 184 -0.26 -10.64 21.10
N VAL A 185 -0.30 -11.94 21.36
CA VAL A 185 -1.37 -12.55 22.17
C VAL A 185 -0.80 -13.46 23.26
N SER A 186 -1.02 -13.09 24.51
CA SER A 186 -0.77 -13.91 25.70
C SER A 186 -1.60 -13.35 26.87
N LEU A 187 -1.20 -13.61 28.13
CA LEU A 187 -1.86 -13.13 29.33
C LEU A 187 -0.92 -12.30 30.23
N GLN A 188 0.12 -12.93 30.78
CA GLN A 188 1.16 -12.25 31.55
C GLN A 188 2.41 -12.08 30.70
N ASP A 189 2.97 -10.86 30.68
CA ASP A 189 4.21 -10.50 29.99
C ASP A 189 4.17 -10.70 28.46
N THR A 190 2.99 -10.52 27.83
CA THR A 190 2.76 -10.77 26.40
C THR A 190 3.86 -10.22 25.48
N LEU A 191 4.19 -8.94 25.62
CA LEU A 191 5.20 -8.24 24.84
C LEU A 191 6.33 -7.79 25.78
N THR A 192 7.42 -8.55 25.75
CA THR A 192 8.67 -8.19 26.43
C THR A 192 9.45 -7.22 25.54
N ASP A 193 9.17 -5.93 25.71
CA ASP A 193 9.72 -4.83 24.94
C ASP A 193 10.99 -4.28 25.63
N ALA A 194 12.12 -4.95 25.38
CA ALA A 194 13.27 -4.93 26.29
C ALA A 194 14.28 -3.80 26.06
N ARG A 195 14.76 -3.64 24.83
CA ARG A 195 15.84 -2.69 24.51
C ARG A 195 15.88 -2.37 23.02
N GLY A 196 16.03 -1.09 22.72
CA GLY A 196 16.12 -0.58 21.35
C GLY A 196 14.99 0.39 21.05
N ARG A 197 15.00 0.96 19.85
CA ARG A 197 13.94 1.84 19.35
C ARG A 197 12.96 1.06 18.51
N HIS A 198 11.69 1.07 18.91
CA HIS A 198 10.66 0.25 18.28
C HIS A 198 9.44 1.06 17.85
N TYR A 199 8.87 0.70 16.71
CA TYR A 199 7.65 1.28 16.18
C TYR A 199 6.58 0.21 15.99
N PHE A 200 5.43 0.39 16.62
CA PHE A 200 4.26 -0.48 16.47
C PHE A 200 3.13 0.34 15.86
N ASP A 201 2.74 0.01 14.64
CA ASP A 201 1.69 0.72 13.90
C ASP A 201 0.51 -0.21 13.62
N SER A 202 -0.69 0.22 14.00
CA SER A 202 -1.94 -0.52 13.75
C SER A 202 -1.91 -1.97 14.28
N CYS A 203 -1.11 -2.25 15.30
CA CYS A 203 -0.95 -3.57 15.90
C CYS A 203 -2.07 -3.89 16.89
N TYR A 204 -2.30 -5.18 17.11
CA TYR A 204 -3.17 -5.71 18.16
C TYR A 204 -2.32 -6.35 19.25
N ILE A 205 -2.47 -5.91 20.50
CA ILE A 205 -1.70 -6.43 21.64
C ILE A 205 -2.69 -6.82 22.74
N GLU A 206 -2.66 -8.08 23.16
CA GLU A 206 -3.58 -8.65 24.15
C GLU A 206 -2.85 -9.13 25.41
N GLY A 207 -3.39 -8.81 26.58
CA GLY A 207 -2.98 -9.43 27.84
C GLY A 207 -3.74 -8.90 29.06
N ALA A 208 -3.24 -9.24 30.25
CA ALA A 208 -3.86 -8.87 31.52
C ALA A 208 -2.86 -8.35 32.57
N ILE A 209 -1.67 -8.94 32.69
CA ILE A 209 -0.69 -8.59 33.73
C ILE A 209 0.63 -8.19 33.07
N ASP A 210 1.06 -6.94 33.29
CA ASP A 210 2.31 -6.38 32.77
C ASP A 210 2.53 -6.69 31.28
N PHE A 211 1.47 -6.69 30.49
CA PHE A 211 1.53 -7.37 29.20
C PHE A 211 2.30 -6.58 28.13
N ILE A 212 2.65 -5.32 28.40
CA ILE A 212 3.66 -4.54 27.67
C ILE A 212 4.68 -4.04 28.68
N TRP A 213 5.88 -4.60 28.71
CA TRP A 213 6.83 -4.33 29.80
C TRP A 213 8.29 -4.31 29.36
N SER A 214 9.16 -3.94 30.31
CA SER A 214 10.61 -3.78 30.17
C SER A 214 11.04 -2.39 29.68
N ASN A 215 12.22 -2.23 29.08
CA ASN A 215 12.93 -0.94 28.94
C ASN A 215 13.11 -0.43 27.50
N GLY A 216 12.26 -0.86 26.56
CA GLY A 216 12.26 -0.34 25.18
C GLY A 216 11.99 1.17 25.09
N GLN A 217 12.45 1.78 24.00
CA GLN A 217 12.03 3.12 23.58
C GLN A 217 11.02 2.96 22.44
N SER A 218 9.74 2.95 22.77
CA SER A 218 8.74 2.38 21.87
C SER A 218 7.54 3.28 21.66
N PHE A 219 7.13 3.39 20.40
CA PHE A 219 6.01 4.20 19.96
C PHE A 219 4.92 3.32 19.35
N PHE A 220 3.77 3.27 20.02
CA PHE A 220 2.60 2.48 19.67
C PHE A 220 1.53 3.39 19.06
N LYS A 221 1.49 3.47 17.72
CA LYS A 221 0.56 4.31 16.97
C LYS A 221 -0.64 3.50 16.49
N ALA A 222 -1.85 4.04 16.69
CA ALA A 222 -3.10 3.46 16.18
C ALA A 222 -3.30 1.97 16.57
N CYS A 223 -2.70 1.54 17.68
CA CYS A 223 -2.77 0.17 18.13
C CYS A 223 -4.07 -0.11 18.90
N SER A 224 -4.54 -1.35 18.84
CA SER A 224 -5.61 -1.86 19.68
C SER A 224 -4.99 -2.65 20.83
N ILE A 225 -5.16 -2.12 22.04
CA ILE A 225 -4.63 -2.67 23.28
C ILE A 225 -5.79 -3.38 23.99
N ASN A 226 -5.87 -4.70 23.84
CA ASN A 226 -6.98 -5.51 24.33
C ASN A 226 -6.68 -6.09 25.73
N VAL A 227 -7.35 -5.55 26.73
CA VAL A 227 -7.22 -5.99 28.13
C VAL A 227 -8.14 -7.20 28.36
N THR A 228 -7.64 -8.25 29.01
CA THR A 228 -8.38 -9.50 29.21
C THR A 228 -8.46 -9.96 30.67
N THR A 229 -8.60 -9.03 31.62
CA THR A 229 -8.58 -9.36 33.06
C THR A 229 -9.75 -10.23 33.52
N ALA A 230 -10.85 -10.31 32.75
CA ALA A 230 -11.91 -11.29 33.00
C ALA A 230 -11.44 -12.76 32.91
N ARG A 231 -10.27 -13.02 32.30
CA ARG A 231 -9.62 -14.33 32.28
C ARG A 231 -8.96 -14.68 33.62
N LEU A 232 -8.64 -13.68 34.47
CA LEU A 232 -7.98 -13.92 35.75
C LEU A 232 -8.96 -14.58 36.75
N PRO A 233 -8.52 -15.63 37.49
CA PRO A 233 -9.40 -16.45 38.31
C PRO A 233 -10.01 -15.70 39.52
N GLY A 234 -9.43 -14.60 39.97
CA GLY A 234 -9.89 -13.79 41.10
C GLY A 234 -10.51 -12.44 40.75
N GLY A 235 -10.68 -12.12 39.46
CA GLY A 235 -11.15 -10.80 39.03
C GLY A 235 -10.17 -9.67 39.40
N GLU A 236 -8.89 -9.99 39.47
CA GLU A 236 -7.82 -9.07 39.81
C GLU A 236 -7.72 -7.93 38.78
N THR A 237 -7.32 -6.76 39.25
CA THR A 237 -7.00 -5.63 38.38
C THR A 237 -5.74 -5.93 37.58
N GLY A 238 -5.81 -5.75 36.27
CA GLY A 238 -4.67 -5.91 35.37
C GLY A 238 -3.76 -4.68 35.30
N PHE A 239 -2.64 -4.84 34.61
CA PHE A 239 -1.68 -3.77 34.33
C PHE A 239 -1.32 -3.80 32.85
N ILE A 240 -1.60 -2.71 32.14
CA ILE A 240 -1.29 -2.62 30.71
C ILE A 240 0.22 -2.51 30.51
N THR A 241 0.86 -1.62 31.27
CA THR A 241 2.30 -1.37 31.14
C THR A 241 3.07 -1.62 32.44
N ALA A 242 4.30 -2.12 32.30
CA ALA A 242 5.29 -2.16 33.38
C ALA A 242 6.66 -1.70 32.87
N GLN A 243 6.78 -0.39 32.61
CA GLN A 243 7.95 0.18 31.95
C GLN A 243 9.13 0.30 32.92
N GLY A 244 10.33 -0.07 32.46
CA GLY A 244 11.49 -0.34 33.29
C GLY A 244 12.67 0.62 33.15
N ARG A 245 12.45 1.91 32.85
CA ARG A 245 13.53 2.90 32.80
C ARG A 245 14.16 3.10 34.17
N GLU A 246 15.48 2.96 34.25
CA GLU A 246 16.23 2.92 35.52
C GLU A 246 16.93 4.25 35.83
N SER A 247 17.17 5.11 34.83
CA SER A 247 17.89 6.37 35.02
C SER A 247 17.36 7.53 34.18
N ALA A 248 17.57 8.76 34.66
CA ALA A 248 17.22 9.98 33.93
C ALA A 248 18.00 10.15 32.60
N SER A 249 19.17 9.51 32.46
CA SER A 249 19.99 9.56 31.24
C SER A 249 19.53 8.62 30.14
N GLU A 250 18.73 7.60 30.46
CA GLU A 250 18.11 6.74 29.45
C GLU A 250 17.05 7.51 28.66
N THR A 251 16.86 7.18 27.40
CA THR A 251 15.82 7.75 26.53
C THR A 251 14.59 6.86 26.42
N SER A 252 14.61 5.68 27.04
CA SER A 252 13.54 4.68 26.98
C SER A 252 12.21 5.19 27.54
N GLY A 253 11.13 4.53 27.14
CA GLY A 253 9.78 4.93 27.49
C GLY A 253 8.77 4.34 26.52
N PHE A 254 7.52 4.22 26.95
CA PHE A 254 6.42 3.76 26.10
C PHE A 254 5.48 4.93 25.78
N VAL A 255 5.23 5.17 24.50
CA VAL A 255 4.31 6.20 24.02
C VAL A 255 3.19 5.55 23.23
N PHE A 256 1.95 5.74 23.65
CA PHE A 256 0.75 5.28 22.96
C PHE A 256 0.06 6.47 22.30
N HIS A 257 0.07 6.51 20.97
CA HIS A 257 -0.43 7.65 20.20
C HIS A 257 -1.62 7.25 19.33
N SER A 258 -2.77 7.92 19.51
CA SER A 258 -3.98 7.64 18.72
C SER A 258 -4.44 6.17 18.76
N SER A 259 -4.14 5.48 19.85
CA SER A 259 -4.45 4.07 20.05
C SER A 259 -5.84 3.90 20.70
N SER A 260 -6.26 2.67 20.94
CA SER A 260 -7.47 2.36 21.70
C SER A 260 -7.19 1.27 22.73
N VAL A 261 -7.57 1.51 23.98
CA VAL A 261 -7.59 0.50 25.05
C VAL A 261 -9.01 -0.01 25.21
N ILE A 262 -9.18 -1.30 24.95
CA ILE A 262 -10.47 -1.99 24.89
C ILE A 262 -10.45 -3.28 25.72
N GLY A 263 -11.58 -3.97 25.79
CA GLY A 263 -11.65 -5.34 26.32
C GLY A 263 -12.38 -5.43 27.65
N THR A 264 -11.85 -6.21 28.59
CA THR A 264 -12.44 -6.48 29.91
C THR A 264 -11.53 -5.99 31.03
N GLY A 265 -12.07 -5.17 31.93
CA GLY A 265 -11.38 -4.64 33.12
C GLY A 265 -11.88 -5.23 34.45
N PRO A 266 -11.38 -4.71 35.58
CA PRO A 266 -10.60 -3.47 35.69
C PRO A 266 -9.12 -3.64 35.30
N ALA A 267 -8.48 -2.58 34.83
CA ALA A 267 -7.03 -2.49 34.62
C ALA A 267 -6.47 -1.10 34.90
N LEU A 268 -5.22 -1.04 35.37
CA LEU A 268 -4.42 0.18 35.44
C LEU A 268 -3.65 0.35 34.12
N LEU A 269 -3.45 1.61 33.71
CA LEU A 269 -2.64 1.99 32.55
C LEU A 269 -1.19 1.55 32.69
N GLY A 270 -0.69 1.46 33.93
CA GLY A 270 0.59 0.85 34.20
C GLY A 270 1.04 0.90 35.65
N ARG A 271 2.16 0.23 35.89
CA ARG A 271 2.89 0.28 37.15
C ARG A 271 4.40 0.47 36.97
N ALA A 272 5.03 1.23 37.88
CA ALA A 272 6.43 1.60 37.75
C ALA A 272 7.37 0.45 38.12
N TYR A 273 7.81 -0.30 37.11
CA TYR A 273 8.75 -1.40 37.31
C TYR A 273 10.09 -0.91 37.86
N ARG A 274 10.60 0.25 37.38
CA ARG A 274 11.86 0.87 37.79
C ARG A 274 11.73 2.37 38.09
N ASN A 275 12.79 2.96 38.67
CA ASN A 275 12.78 4.27 39.33
C ASN A 275 12.41 5.48 38.44
N TYR A 276 12.64 5.39 37.13
CA TYR A 276 12.37 6.47 36.17
C TYR A 276 11.33 6.06 35.14
N SER A 277 10.44 5.11 35.50
CA SER A 277 9.43 4.56 34.61
C SER A 277 8.70 5.65 33.83
N THR A 278 8.64 5.52 32.51
CA THR A 278 8.12 6.55 31.60
C THR A 278 7.08 5.96 30.66
N VAL A 279 5.82 6.41 30.78
CA VAL A 279 4.69 5.99 29.95
C VAL A 279 3.80 7.19 29.62
N VAL A 280 3.51 7.41 28.34
CA VAL A 280 2.65 8.51 27.88
C VAL A 280 1.54 7.97 27.00
N PHE A 281 0.29 8.27 27.35
CA PHE A 281 -0.86 8.06 26.48
C PHE A 281 -1.29 9.40 25.88
N TYR A 282 -1.33 9.48 24.55
CA TYR A 282 -1.73 10.67 23.82
C TYR A 282 -2.84 10.37 22.81
N LYS A 283 -3.93 11.14 22.83
CA LYS A 283 -5.09 10.96 21.94
C LYS A 283 -5.62 9.52 21.89
N THR A 284 -5.48 8.79 22.99
CA THR A 284 -5.87 7.38 23.07
C THR A 284 -7.30 7.29 23.59
N ASN A 285 -8.11 6.43 22.96
CA ASN A 285 -9.45 6.10 23.44
C ASN A 285 -9.38 5.07 24.57
N PHE A 286 -10.10 5.27 25.66
CA PHE A 286 -10.23 4.33 26.76
C PHE A 286 -11.68 3.87 26.94
N ASP A 287 -11.91 2.56 26.81
CA ASP A 287 -13.15 1.93 27.25
C ASP A 287 -13.34 2.07 28.76
N ASN A 288 -14.57 1.83 29.25
CA ASN A 288 -14.92 1.90 30.67
C ASN A 288 -14.38 0.71 31.48
N ILE A 289 -13.08 0.47 31.39
CA ILE A 289 -12.35 -0.64 32.01
C ILE A 289 -11.13 -0.17 32.81
N ILE A 290 -10.78 1.11 32.70
CA ILE A 290 -9.62 1.70 33.38
C ILE A 290 -10.00 1.99 34.83
N ALA A 291 -9.20 1.52 35.78
CA ALA A 291 -9.36 1.80 37.18
C ALA A 291 -9.26 3.32 37.44
N PRO A 292 -10.09 3.92 38.32
CA PRO A 292 -10.13 5.37 38.53
C PRO A 292 -8.77 5.98 38.89
N GLU A 293 -7.94 5.25 39.65
CA GLU A 293 -6.58 5.66 40.05
C GLU A 293 -5.64 5.78 38.83
N GLY A 294 -5.88 4.98 37.79
CA GLY A 294 -5.13 4.94 36.53
C GLY A 294 -3.75 4.30 36.61
N TRP A 295 -2.98 4.57 37.65
CA TRP A 295 -1.56 4.20 37.73
C TRP A 295 -1.14 3.71 39.12
N ASP A 296 -0.10 2.87 39.16
CA ASP A 296 0.50 2.37 40.39
C ASP A 296 2.01 2.69 40.44
N ALA A 297 2.46 3.34 41.52
CA ALA A 297 3.88 3.64 41.72
C ALA A 297 4.71 2.40 42.10
N TRP A 298 4.04 1.32 42.48
CA TRP A 298 4.61 0.05 42.89
C TRP A 298 5.66 0.23 44.02
N PHE A 299 6.93 -0.09 43.77
CA PHE A 299 8.00 0.07 44.75
C PHE A 299 8.52 1.51 44.86
N ASN A 300 8.03 2.44 44.04
CA ASN A 300 8.44 3.84 44.00
C ASN A 300 7.51 4.77 44.79
N THR A 301 6.69 4.24 45.70
CA THR A 301 5.87 5.07 46.59
C THR A 301 6.77 6.00 47.42
N GLY A 302 6.48 7.31 47.39
CA GLY A 302 7.30 8.36 48.00
C GLY A 302 8.45 8.88 47.12
N HIS A 303 8.60 8.36 45.90
CA HIS A 303 9.59 8.77 44.90
C HIS A 303 8.93 9.03 43.53
N GLU A 304 7.62 9.30 43.50
CA GLU A 304 6.84 9.46 42.27
C GLU A 304 7.25 10.69 41.46
N GLU A 305 8.01 11.61 42.05
CA GLU A 305 8.58 12.76 41.33
C GLU A 305 9.49 12.35 40.17
N LEU A 306 10.12 11.17 40.26
CA LEU A 306 11.04 10.59 39.27
C LEU A 306 10.31 9.92 38.09
N LEU A 307 9.05 9.54 38.27
CA LEU A 307 8.23 8.87 37.27
C LEU A 307 7.68 9.87 36.23
N THR A 308 7.49 9.43 34.99
CA THR A 308 6.85 10.23 33.93
C THR A 308 5.65 9.49 33.37
N TYR A 309 4.53 9.55 34.07
CA TYR A 309 3.24 8.97 33.64
C TYR A 309 2.27 10.08 33.31
N SER A 310 1.61 10.01 32.15
CA SER A 310 0.79 11.11 31.66
C SER A 310 -0.27 10.64 30.66
N GLU A 311 -1.50 11.13 30.83
CA GLU A 311 -2.61 11.01 29.88
C GLU A 311 -2.93 12.39 29.29
N GLU A 312 -2.69 12.58 27.99
CA GLU A 312 -2.89 13.86 27.31
C GLU A 312 -3.85 13.72 26.12
N GLU A 313 -4.89 14.57 26.08
CA GLU A 313 -5.94 14.53 25.04
C GLU A 313 -6.61 13.14 24.86
N CYS A 314 -6.54 12.27 25.87
CA CYS A 314 -7.22 10.98 25.87
C CYS A 314 -8.73 11.17 26.06
N TYR A 315 -9.52 10.25 25.50
CA TYR A 315 -10.97 10.35 25.47
C TYR A 315 -11.62 8.98 25.66
N GLY A 316 -12.95 8.94 25.76
CA GLY A 316 -13.69 7.71 26.04
C GLY A 316 -14.11 7.60 27.50
N ALA A 317 -14.87 6.55 27.82
CA ALA A 317 -15.49 6.40 29.13
C ALA A 317 -14.49 6.14 30.26
N GLY A 318 -13.32 5.54 29.97
CA GLY A 318 -12.25 5.33 30.94
C GLY A 318 -11.30 6.52 31.13
N ALA A 319 -11.49 7.62 30.38
CA ALA A 319 -10.60 8.77 30.38
C ALA A 319 -10.96 9.85 31.42
N ASP A 320 -11.88 9.57 32.35
CA ASP A 320 -12.13 10.47 33.48
C ASP A 320 -10.93 10.49 34.42
N ILE A 321 -10.25 11.63 34.47
CA ILE A 321 -9.05 11.84 35.29
C ILE A 321 -9.34 12.35 36.70
N SER A 322 -10.60 12.57 37.08
CA SER A 322 -10.98 13.22 38.35
C SER A 322 -10.49 12.48 39.60
N ASN A 323 -10.30 11.16 39.50
CA ASN A 323 -9.84 10.29 40.59
C ASN A 323 -8.44 9.69 40.34
N ARG A 324 -7.71 10.17 39.33
CA ARG A 324 -6.35 9.70 39.06
C ARG A 324 -5.42 10.01 40.23
N VAL A 325 -4.36 9.22 40.34
CA VAL A 325 -3.27 9.50 41.27
C VAL A 325 -2.76 10.94 41.12
N LYS A 326 -2.47 11.60 42.25
CA LYS A 326 -2.10 13.03 42.25
C LYS A 326 -0.73 13.33 41.63
N TRP A 327 0.12 12.31 41.51
CA TRP A 327 1.48 12.44 40.98
C TRP A 327 1.56 12.27 39.45
N GLU A 328 0.45 11.93 38.79
CA GLU A 328 0.36 11.90 37.32
C GLU A 328 0.81 13.25 36.74
N LYS A 329 1.73 13.22 35.78
CA LYS A 329 2.27 14.43 35.16
C LYS A 329 1.26 14.99 34.15
N LYS A 330 1.24 16.32 34.04
CA LYS A 330 0.50 17.05 33.00
C LYS A 330 1.48 17.70 32.05
N LEU A 331 1.80 17.01 30.96
CA LEU A 331 2.82 17.43 29.99
C LEU A 331 2.21 18.41 28.99
N LYS A 332 2.95 19.46 28.62
CA LYS A 332 2.49 20.49 27.67
C LYS A 332 3.64 21.02 26.82
N GLY A 333 3.30 21.57 25.65
CA GLY A 333 4.27 22.23 24.78
C GLY A 333 5.45 21.32 24.44
N GLN A 334 6.68 21.82 24.63
CA GLN A 334 7.89 21.06 24.29
C GLN A 334 8.06 19.78 25.13
N ASP A 335 7.59 19.76 26.38
CA ASP A 335 7.69 18.57 27.24
C ASP A 335 6.79 17.43 26.79
N LEU A 336 5.68 17.73 26.11
CA LEU A 336 4.84 16.73 25.47
C LEU A 336 5.39 16.36 24.09
N ASN A 337 5.78 17.36 23.29
CA ASN A 337 6.21 17.18 21.91
C ASN A 337 7.40 16.21 21.76
N LYS A 338 8.34 16.20 22.72
CA LYS A 338 9.48 15.26 22.71
C LYS A 338 9.09 13.78 22.78
N PHE A 339 7.87 13.48 23.22
CA PHE A 339 7.34 12.11 23.25
C PHE A 339 6.43 11.82 22.06
N ILE A 340 5.53 12.75 21.71
CA ILE A 340 4.47 12.49 20.74
C ILE A 340 4.90 12.63 19.28
N ASP A 341 6.00 13.33 18.99
CA ASP A 341 6.61 13.33 17.66
C ASP A 341 7.53 12.12 17.50
N VAL A 342 7.12 11.17 16.66
CA VAL A 342 7.85 9.93 16.36
C VAL A 342 9.29 10.18 15.91
N ASN A 343 9.54 11.27 15.17
CA ASN A 343 10.88 11.63 14.70
C ASN A 343 11.77 12.08 15.85
N SER A 344 11.22 12.87 16.76
CA SER A 344 11.94 13.33 17.95
C SER A 344 12.16 12.22 18.98
N PHE A 345 11.24 11.24 19.06
CA PHE A 345 11.26 10.21 20.09
C PHE A 345 12.08 8.99 19.68
N ILE A 346 11.79 8.35 18.53
CA ILE A 346 12.46 7.11 18.12
C ILE A 346 13.23 7.21 16.80
N ASN A 347 12.92 8.18 15.94
CA ASN A 347 13.40 8.19 14.56
C ASN A 347 14.35 9.36 14.24
N GLN A 348 15.22 9.75 15.19
CA GLN A 348 16.13 10.91 15.01
C GLN A 348 17.16 10.68 13.89
N ASP A 349 17.50 9.42 13.61
CA ASP A 349 18.39 9.01 12.53
C ASP A 349 17.64 8.57 11.25
N GLY A 350 16.30 8.69 11.22
CA GLY A 350 15.47 8.29 10.08
C GLY A 350 15.45 6.78 9.80
N CYS A 351 15.86 5.94 10.75
CA CYS A 351 16.07 4.50 10.52
C CYS A 351 15.05 3.56 11.20
N VAL A 352 14.11 4.06 12.01
CA VAL A 352 13.12 3.25 12.76
C VAL A 352 11.76 3.20 12.06
N ASP A 353 11.50 4.16 11.16
CA ASP A 353 10.41 4.11 10.18
C ASP A 353 11.03 4.23 8.78
N PRO A 354 10.96 3.20 7.91
CA PRO A 354 11.55 3.26 6.58
C PRO A 354 10.79 4.17 5.62
N ILE A 355 9.79 4.92 6.07
CA ILE A 355 9.32 6.07 5.30
C ILE A 355 9.17 7.32 6.16
N SER A 356 10.02 8.32 5.90
CA SER A 356 9.70 9.70 6.27
C SER A 356 8.38 10.09 5.58
N THR A 357 7.30 10.12 6.36
CA THR A 357 5.98 10.46 5.84
C THR A 357 5.75 11.96 6.00
N ILE A 358 5.71 12.66 4.88
CA ILE A 358 5.31 14.06 4.78
C ILE A 358 3.80 14.09 4.54
N THR A 359 3.05 14.73 5.42
CA THR A 359 1.59 14.86 5.28
C THR A 359 1.23 16.19 4.62
N VAL A 360 0.45 16.15 3.55
CA VAL A 360 -0.16 17.33 2.91
C VAL A 360 -1.63 17.39 3.29
N ASP A 361 -2.05 18.46 3.94
CA ASP A 361 -3.42 18.68 4.35
C ASP A 361 -3.81 20.14 4.09
N LYS A 362 -4.73 20.33 3.14
CA LYS A 362 -5.23 21.66 2.76
C LYS A 362 -5.89 22.43 3.92
N SER A 363 -6.33 21.72 4.97
CA SER A 363 -6.90 22.33 6.17
C SER A 363 -5.86 22.82 7.20
N GLY A 364 -4.57 22.60 6.95
CA GLY A 364 -3.47 23.08 7.80
C GLY A 364 -3.06 22.13 8.92
N HIS A 365 -3.63 20.93 9.01
CA HIS A 365 -3.27 19.93 10.03
C HIS A 365 -2.20 18.93 9.56
N GLY A 366 -1.50 19.23 8.46
CA GLY A 366 -0.39 18.45 7.89
C GLY A 366 0.93 19.21 8.00
N ASN A 367 2.01 18.62 7.50
CA ASN A 367 3.30 19.29 7.37
C ASN A 367 3.25 20.45 6.37
N PHE A 368 2.49 20.29 5.28
CA PHE A 368 2.29 21.30 4.24
C PHE A 368 0.82 21.41 3.86
N THR A 369 0.45 22.53 3.24
CA THR A 369 -0.92 22.76 2.74
C THR A 369 -1.05 22.51 1.24
N THR A 370 0.08 22.50 0.52
CA THR A 370 0.15 22.25 -0.92
C THR A 370 1.05 21.04 -1.22
N VAL A 371 0.84 20.44 -2.38
CA VAL A 371 1.64 19.28 -2.83
C VAL A 371 3.03 19.73 -3.27
N GLN A 372 3.15 20.88 -3.93
CA GLN A 372 4.44 21.41 -4.35
C GLN A 372 5.37 21.70 -3.17
N GLU A 373 4.89 22.30 -2.07
CA GLU A 373 5.71 22.54 -0.88
C GLU A 373 6.28 21.23 -0.29
N ALA A 374 5.49 20.15 -0.30
CA ALA A 374 5.97 18.84 0.15
C ALA A 374 7.05 18.28 -0.77
N ILE A 375 6.90 18.39 -2.09
CA ILE A 375 7.93 17.99 -3.06
C ILE A 375 9.20 18.81 -2.87
N ASP A 376 9.08 20.13 -2.68
CA ASP A 376 10.21 21.03 -2.50
C ASP A 376 11.02 20.69 -1.24
N SER A 377 10.33 20.21 -0.20
CA SER A 377 10.95 19.80 1.07
C SER A 377 11.77 18.52 1.01
N VAL A 378 11.57 17.67 -0.03
CA VAL A 378 12.41 16.49 -0.26
C VAL A 378 13.85 16.95 -0.51
N PRO A 379 14.89 16.35 0.10
CA PRO A 379 16.27 16.76 -0.14
C PRO A 379 16.69 16.66 -1.62
N HIS A 380 17.59 17.54 -2.05
CA HIS A 380 18.22 17.42 -3.37
C HIS A 380 19.06 16.13 -3.46
N ASN A 381 19.07 15.49 -4.62
CA ASN A 381 19.72 14.20 -4.88
C ASN A 381 19.27 13.10 -3.90
N ASN A 382 17.98 13.11 -3.54
CA ASN A 382 17.40 12.11 -2.65
C ASN A 382 17.62 10.69 -3.20
N SER A 383 17.93 9.76 -2.30
CA SER A 383 18.15 8.34 -2.62
C SER A 383 17.39 7.39 -1.69
N ASN A 384 16.55 7.93 -0.80
CA ASN A 384 15.72 7.17 0.12
C ASN A 384 14.24 7.39 -0.22
N TRP A 385 13.40 6.37 -0.16
CA TRP A 385 11.97 6.56 -0.42
C TRP A 385 11.34 7.50 0.61
N ILE A 386 10.71 8.57 0.13
CA ILE A 386 9.91 9.51 0.94
C ILE A 386 8.46 9.37 0.50
N ARG A 387 7.55 9.15 1.47
CA ARG A 387 6.10 9.14 1.22
C ARG A 387 5.56 10.52 1.50
N ILE A 388 4.84 11.04 0.53
CA ILE A 388 4.02 12.24 0.67
C ILE A 388 2.57 11.77 0.71
N HIS A 389 2.01 11.72 1.91
CA HIS A 389 0.61 11.34 2.13
C HIS A 389 -0.29 12.58 1.97
N ILE A 390 -1.18 12.55 0.99
CA ILE A 390 -2.03 13.69 0.61
C ILE A 390 -3.47 13.39 1.04
N LYS A 391 -3.96 14.16 2.01
CA LYS A 391 -5.31 13.98 2.53
C LYS A 391 -6.38 14.25 1.47
N ALA A 392 -7.60 13.76 1.70
CA ALA A 392 -8.74 14.03 0.84
C ALA A 392 -8.95 15.55 0.68
N GLY A 393 -9.04 15.99 -0.57
CA GLY A 393 -9.19 17.39 -0.93
C GLY A 393 -8.89 17.62 -2.42
N THR A 394 -9.36 18.76 -2.92
CA THR A 394 -8.98 19.26 -4.24
C THR A 394 -7.86 20.29 -4.10
N TYR A 395 -6.69 19.97 -4.63
CA TYR A 395 -5.48 20.77 -4.65
C TYR A 395 -5.36 21.42 -6.02
N THR A 396 -5.70 22.71 -6.10
CA THR A 396 -5.67 23.48 -7.35
C THR A 396 -4.30 24.12 -7.49
N GLU A 397 -3.36 23.40 -8.10
CA GLU A 397 -1.96 23.78 -8.25
C GLU A 397 -1.33 23.03 -9.42
N LYS A 398 -0.24 23.57 -9.97
CA LYS A 398 0.66 22.80 -10.84
C LYS A 398 1.79 22.25 -9.99
N VAL A 399 2.12 20.99 -10.21
CA VAL A 399 3.19 20.32 -9.47
C VAL A 399 4.27 19.84 -10.42
N SER A 400 5.52 20.10 -10.07
CA SER A 400 6.70 19.57 -10.75
C SER A 400 7.51 18.76 -9.76
N VAL A 401 7.93 17.56 -10.16
CA VAL A 401 8.87 16.70 -9.46
C VAL A 401 10.22 16.76 -10.20
N PRO A 402 11.16 17.62 -9.77
CA PRO A 402 12.45 17.82 -10.44
C PRO A 402 13.30 16.54 -10.47
N SER A 403 14.19 16.41 -11.45
CA SER A 403 14.98 15.19 -11.67
C SER A 403 15.93 14.80 -10.54
N ASP A 404 16.29 15.75 -9.68
CA ASP A 404 17.11 15.54 -8.49
C ASP A 404 16.30 15.18 -7.23
N LYS A 405 14.96 15.12 -7.32
CA LYS A 405 14.05 14.72 -6.23
C LYS A 405 13.51 13.30 -6.48
N GLN A 406 14.42 12.32 -6.54
CA GLN A 406 14.09 10.92 -6.83
C GLN A 406 13.52 10.19 -5.60
N PHE A 407 13.02 8.97 -5.80
CA PHE A 407 12.52 8.09 -4.73
C PHE A 407 11.38 8.75 -3.94
N ILE A 408 10.38 9.25 -4.65
CA ILE A 408 9.19 9.85 -4.06
C ILE A 408 7.99 8.96 -4.36
N LEU A 409 7.28 8.61 -3.29
CA LEU A 409 5.93 8.09 -3.37
C LEU A 409 4.96 9.21 -2.98
N ILE A 410 3.97 9.48 -3.84
CA ILE A 410 2.80 10.26 -3.42
C ILE A 410 1.60 9.33 -3.27
N GLU A 411 0.83 9.52 -2.21
CA GLU A 411 -0.30 8.66 -1.92
C GLU A 411 -1.49 9.49 -1.44
N GLY A 412 -2.59 9.41 -2.19
CA GLY A 412 -3.87 10.00 -1.77
C GLY A 412 -4.65 9.07 -0.84
N GLU A 413 -5.38 9.65 0.13
CA GLU A 413 -6.32 8.89 0.97
C GLU A 413 -7.38 8.13 0.15
N ASN A 414 -7.81 8.70 -0.99
CA ASN A 414 -8.82 8.10 -1.84
C ASN A 414 -8.80 8.68 -3.25
N ARG A 415 -8.74 7.83 -4.29
CA ARG A 415 -8.74 8.28 -5.69
C ARG A 415 -9.87 9.26 -6.01
N ALA A 416 -11.07 9.03 -5.49
CA ALA A 416 -12.23 9.87 -5.80
C ALA A 416 -12.30 11.18 -5.00
N LYS A 417 -11.47 11.35 -3.97
CA LYS A 417 -11.50 12.52 -3.07
C LYS A 417 -10.19 13.30 -3.00
N THR A 418 -9.06 12.70 -3.35
CA THR A 418 -7.75 13.36 -3.44
C THR A 418 -7.47 13.70 -4.89
N ILE A 419 -7.57 14.98 -5.24
CA ILE A 419 -7.52 15.48 -6.60
C ILE A 419 -6.47 16.58 -6.69
N ILE A 420 -5.53 16.47 -7.64
CA ILE A 420 -4.63 17.57 -8.04
C ILE A 420 -5.12 18.08 -9.40
N GLU A 421 -5.37 19.38 -9.50
CA GLU A 421 -5.93 19.98 -10.72
C GLU A 421 -5.34 21.34 -11.10
N SER A 422 -5.27 21.59 -12.41
CA SER A 422 -5.01 22.91 -13.00
C SER A 422 -5.75 23.06 -14.33
N GLY A 423 -5.80 24.24 -14.94
CA GLY A 423 -6.71 24.55 -16.06
C GLY A 423 -6.08 25.16 -17.31
N ASP A 424 -4.78 24.94 -17.53
CA ASP A 424 -4.06 25.57 -18.65
C ASP A 424 -4.04 24.68 -19.91
N ALA A 425 -3.82 25.30 -21.07
CA ALA A 425 -3.73 24.62 -22.36
C ALA A 425 -2.90 25.40 -23.38
N GLY A 426 -2.36 24.70 -24.38
CA GLY A 426 -1.47 25.28 -25.38
C GLY A 426 -0.11 24.62 -25.33
N ASP A 427 0.91 25.34 -24.86
CA ASP A 427 2.23 24.73 -24.71
C ASP A 427 2.15 23.52 -23.78
N VAL A 428 2.62 22.37 -24.23
CA VAL A 428 2.45 21.08 -23.56
C VAL A 428 3.11 21.07 -22.18
N ILE A 429 4.30 21.65 -22.06
CA ILE A 429 5.05 21.65 -20.80
C ILE A 429 4.40 22.64 -19.85
N GLU A 430 4.11 23.86 -20.31
CA GLU A 430 3.53 24.90 -19.47
C GLU A 430 2.10 24.54 -19.03
N SER A 431 1.32 23.85 -19.86
CA SER A 431 -0.07 23.52 -19.57
C SER A 431 -0.27 22.28 -18.68
N THR A 432 0.77 21.50 -18.44
CA THR A 432 0.63 20.24 -17.69
C THR A 432 0.32 20.49 -16.20
N THR A 433 -0.63 19.74 -15.65
CA THR A 433 -0.97 19.79 -14.21
C THR A 433 0.11 19.18 -13.33
N PHE A 434 0.62 18.00 -13.68
CA PHE A 434 1.62 17.28 -12.88
C PHE A 434 2.78 16.77 -13.75
N THR A 435 3.99 17.29 -13.53
CA THR A 435 5.18 16.93 -14.31
C THR A 435 6.15 16.10 -13.47
N ILE A 436 6.57 14.94 -13.98
CA ILE A 436 7.50 14.02 -13.31
C ILE A 436 8.79 13.95 -14.13
N ALA A 437 9.81 14.70 -13.69
CA ALA A 437 11.16 14.62 -14.24
C ALA A 437 12.06 13.64 -13.48
N ALA A 438 11.69 13.27 -12.24
CA ALA A 438 12.43 12.34 -11.39
C ALA A 438 12.29 10.87 -11.79
N ASP A 439 13.40 10.16 -11.74
CA ASP A 439 13.42 8.70 -11.76
C ASP A 439 12.91 8.13 -10.42
N ASN A 440 12.43 6.89 -10.44
CA ASN A 440 11.95 6.16 -9.25
C ASN A 440 10.83 6.94 -8.53
N PHE A 441 9.76 7.25 -9.27
CA PHE A 441 8.56 7.91 -8.73
C PHE A 441 7.39 6.92 -8.67
N ALA A 442 6.59 6.99 -7.61
CA ALA A 442 5.36 6.23 -7.49
C ALA A 442 4.19 7.13 -7.07
N ALA A 443 2.99 6.84 -7.57
CA ALA A 443 1.77 7.51 -7.15
C ALA A 443 0.62 6.53 -6.95
N TRP A 444 -0.06 6.62 -5.81
CA TRP A 444 -1.17 5.75 -5.41
C TRP A 444 -2.44 6.53 -5.08
N ASN A 445 -3.59 5.96 -5.46
CA ASN A 445 -4.92 6.38 -4.99
C ASN A 445 -5.20 7.89 -5.11
N ILE A 446 -4.72 8.53 -6.18
CA ILE A 446 -4.87 9.96 -6.42
C ILE A 446 -5.34 10.25 -7.86
N THR A 447 -6.05 11.36 -8.04
CA THR A 447 -6.55 11.80 -9.36
C THR A 447 -5.82 13.06 -9.82
N PHE A 448 -5.30 13.04 -11.05
CA PHE A 448 -4.73 14.19 -11.74
C PHE A 448 -5.70 14.68 -12.81
N VAL A 449 -6.01 15.97 -12.81
CA VAL A 449 -7.00 16.56 -13.72
C VAL A 449 -6.44 17.81 -14.38
N ASN A 450 -6.50 17.87 -15.70
CA ASN A 450 -6.48 19.14 -16.39
C ASN A 450 -7.94 19.56 -16.71
N THR A 451 -8.34 20.70 -16.18
CA THR A 451 -9.72 21.20 -16.22
C THR A 451 -10.02 22.08 -17.41
N TYR A 452 -9.05 22.41 -18.28
CA TYR A 452 -9.25 23.34 -19.41
C TYR A 452 -10.47 22.99 -20.28
N ASN A 453 -10.66 21.70 -20.56
CA ASN A 453 -11.75 21.20 -21.39
C ASN A 453 -12.95 20.66 -20.56
N ARG A 454 -13.06 21.00 -19.26
CA ARG A 454 -14.09 20.48 -18.35
C ARG A 454 -14.98 21.59 -17.74
N PRO A 455 -16.29 21.36 -17.59
CA PRO A 455 -17.02 20.16 -17.99
C PRO A 455 -17.18 20.08 -19.52
N ILE A 456 -16.98 18.88 -20.07
CA ILE A 456 -17.05 18.62 -21.53
C ILE A 456 -18.46 18.93 -22.09
N SER A 457 -19.49 18.96 -21.22
CA SER A 457 -20.86 19.36 -21.58
C SER A 457 -21.02 20.86 -21.90
N ARG A 458 -19.97 21.66 -21.76
CA ARG A 458 -19.94 23.09 -22.12
C ARG A 458 -18.74 23.39 -23.02
N PHE A 459 -18.75 22.88 -24.26
CA PHE A 459 -17.99 23.52 -25.34
C PHE A 459 -18.60 24.90 -25.67
N GLU A 460 -18.62 25.80 -24.68
CA GLU A 460 -18.96 27.21 -24.83
C GLU A 460 -17.73 27.92 -25.44
N GLY A 461 -17.47 27.67 -26.72
CA GLY A 461 -16.53 28.46 -27.51
C GLY A 461 -15.03 28.30 -27.23
N LEU A 462 -14.61 27.40 -26.32
CA LEU A 462 -13.18 27.10 -26.13
C LEU A 462 -12.66 26.16 -27.22
N PRO A 463 -11.56 26.50 -27.91
CA PRO A 463 -10.94 25.60 -28.86
C PRO A 463 -10.37 24.39 -28.13
N VAL A 464 -10.54 23.20 -28.70
CA VAL A 464 -9.82 22.01 -28.22
C VAL A 464 -8.32 22.25 -28.42
N LYS A 465 -7.59 22.25 -27.31
CA LYS A 465 -6.14 22.40 -27.24
C LYS A 465 -5.56 21.26 -26.39
N TRP A 466 -4.30 20.94 -26.66
CA TRP A 466 -3.41 20.20 -25.78
C TRP A 466 -3.50 20.73 -24.34
N ALA A 467 -3.86 19.83 -23.43
CA ALA A 467 -4.07 20.14 -22.01
C ALA A 467 -3.75 18.90 -21.16
N PRO A 468 -2.47 18.53 -20.99
CA PRO A 468 -2.10 17.30 -20.29
C PRO A 468 -2.43 17.38 -18.80
N ALA A 469 -2.93 16.27 -18.25
CA ALA A 469 -3.04 16.09 -16.81
C ALA A 469 -1.69 15.67 -16.21
N VAL A 470 -0.96 14.79 -16.88
CA VAL A 470 0.35 14.31 -16.42
C VAL A 470 1.34 14.23 -17.56
N LEU A 471 2.57 14.67 -17.31
CA LEU A 471 3.74 14.53 -18.17
C LEU A 471 4.82 13.74 -17.44
N ILE A 472 5.34 12.69 -18.10
CA ILE A 472 6.31 11.77 -17.50
C ILE A 472 7.59 11.73 -18.33
N TYR A 473 8.69 12.16 -17.74
CA TYR A 473 10.04 12.03 -18.30
C TYR A 473 10.90 10.98 -17.59
N GLY A 474 10.72 10.81 -16.27
CA GLY A 474 11.61 9.98 -15.45
C GLY A 474 11.54 8.49 -15.78
N ASP A 475 12.61 7.75 -15.53
CA ASP A 475 12.61 6.29 -15.61
C ASP A 475 12.05 5.65 -14.34
N LYS A 476 11.45 4.47 -14.48
CA LYS A 476 10.87 3.70 -13.36
C LYS A 476 9.75 4.42 -12.62
N VAL A 477 8.86 5.05 -13.38
CA VAL A 477 7.67 5.71 -12.85
C VAL A 477 6.51 4.71 -12.79
N SER A 478 5.79 4.68 -11.67
CA SER A 478 4.63 3.79 -11.51
C SER A 478 3.39 4.47 -10.93
N PHE A 479 2.23 3.99 -11.35
CA PHE A 479 0.93 4.47 -10.86
C PHE A 479 0.04 3.29 -10.52
N HIS A 480 -0.60 3.34 -9.35
CA HIS A 480 -1.50 2.27 -8.90
C HIS A 480 -2.80 2.86 -8.38
N GLY A 481 -3.92 2.45 -8.98
CA GLY A 481 -5.22 2.98 -8.58
C GLY A 481 -5.35 4.49 -8.78
N CYS A 482 -4.57 5.11 -9.66
CA CYS A 482 -4.67 6.54 -9.97
C CYS A 482 -5.68 6.83 -11.09
N ALA A 483 -6.08 8.09 -11.24
CA ALA A 483 -6.86 8.56 -12.38
C ALA A 483 -6.19 9.73 -13.10
N PHE A 484 -6.32 9.76 -14.41
CA PHE A 484 -5.81 10.80 -15.31
C PHE A 484 -6.96 11.31 -16.16
N ILE A 485 -7.30 12.58 -16.05
CA ILE A 485 -8.52 13.12 -16.64
C ILE A 485 -8.21 14.42 -17.38
N SER A 486 -8.38 14.39 -18.71
CA SER A 486 -8.44 15.57 -19.56
C SER A 486 -9.24 15.21 -20.83
N LEU A 487 -8.93 15.80 -21.98
CA LEU A 487 -9.60 15.59 -23.26
C LEU A 487 -8.61 15.27 -24.37
N GLN A 488 -7.84 16.27 -24.82
CA GLN A 488 -6.74 16.06 -25.76
C GLN A 488 -5.43 15.95 -24.97
N ASP A 489 -4.61 14.96 -25.33
CA ASP A 489 -3.24 14.81 -24.81
C ASP A 489 -3.17 14.57 -23.29
N THR A 490 -4.16 13.85 -22.73
CA THR A 490 -4.37 13.68 -21.27
C THR A 490 -3.15 13.17 -20.52
N LEU A 491 -2.55 12.08 -20.99
CA LEU A 491 -1.38 11.46 -20.39
C LEU A 491 -0.24 11.52 -21.42
N PHE A 492 0.71 12.41 -21.17
CA PHE A 492 1.93 12.51 -21.95
C PHE A 492 2.99 11.58 -21.36
N ASP A 493 2.94 10.33 -21.81
CA ASP A 493 3.86 9.24 -21.51
C ASP A 493 5.09 9.32 -22.43
N ASN A 494 5.99 10.26 -22.12
CA ASN A 494 6.94 10.79 -23.09
C ASN A 494 8.12 9.87 -23.39
N GLN A 495 8.81 9.33 -22.39
CA GLN A 495 10.02 8.51 -22.59
C GLN A 495 10.30 7.65 -21.35
N ASN A 496 11.23 6.68 -21.48
CA ASN A 496 11.62 5.75 -20.40
C ASN A 496 10.51 4.74 -20.00
N ARG A 497 10.71 4.03 -18.88
CA ARG A 497 9.90 2.85 -18.52
C ARG A 497 8.85 3.20 -17.49
N HIS A 498 7.59 2.91 -17.80
CA HIS A 498 6.47 3.22 -16.91
C HIS A 498 5.53 2.04 -16.70
N TYR A 499 4.90 1.99 -15.53
CA TYR A 499 3.92 0.97 -15.17
C TYR A 499 2.64 1.59 -14.61
N PHE A 500 1.50 1.17 -15.14
CA PHE A 500 0.19 1.61 -14.68
C PHE A 500 -0.64 0.38 -14.32
N ASP A 501 -1.16 0.33 -13.11
CA ASP A 501 -1.98 -0.78 -12.63
C ASP A 501 -3.30 -0.31 -12.03
N THR A 502 -4.40 -0.87 -12.53
CA THR A 502 -5.74 -0.56 -12.02
C THR A 502 -6.06 0.95 -12.09
N CYS A 503 -5.43 1.65 -13.04
CA CYS A 503 -5.61 3.07 -13.26
C CYS A 503 -6.82 3.38 -14.14
N TYR A 504 -7.32 4.60 -14.05
CA TYR A 504 -8.35 5.14 -14.93
C TYR A 504 -7.75 6.24 -15.81
N VAL A 505 -7.93 6.16 -17.12
CA VAL A 505 -7.49 7.20 -18.06
C VAL A 505 -8.68 7.65 -18.89
N GLU A 506 -9.01 8.95 -18.87
CA GLU A 506 -10.12 9.56 -19.60
C GLU A 506 -9.63 10.59 -20.61
N GLY A 507 -10.06 10.45 -21.87
CA GLY A 507 -9.82 11.45 -22.90
C GLY A 507 -10.48 11.11 -24.23
N ALA A 508 -10.13 11.85 -25.27
CA ALA A 508 -10.79 11.79 -26.58
C ALA A 508 -9.81 11.72 -27.76
N ILE A 509 -8.81 12.61 -27.77
CA ILE A 509 -7.86 12.76 -28.89
C ILE A 509 -6.46 12.55 -28.34
N ASP A 510 -5.74 11.57 -28.88
CA ASP A 510 -4.35 11.22 -28.53
C ASP A 510 -4.10 11.17 -27.02
N PHE A 511 -5.09 10.70 -26.27
CA PHE A 511 -5.10 10.97 -24.84
C PHE A 511 -4.11 10.12 -24.04
N ILE A 512 -3.49 9.12 -24.68
CA ILE A 512 -2.27 8.44 -24.21
C ILE A 512 -1.23 8.53 -25.32
N TRP A 513 -0.20 9.35 -25.14
CA TRP A 513 0.74 9.66 -26.23
C TRP A 513 2.16 9.84 -25.74
N GLY A 514 3.11 9.78 -26.67
CA GLY A 514 4.54 9.91 -26.39
C GLY A 514 5.34 8.64 -26.71
N GLY A 515 6.62 8.65 -26.39
CA GLY A 515 7.62 7.62 -26.71
C GLY A 515 7.97 6.70 -25.54
N GLY A 516 7.16 6.63 -24.48
CA GLY A 516 7.38 5.74 -23.35
C GLY A 516 7.41 4.24 -23.70
N LYS A 517 8.09 3.47 -22.86
CA LYS A 517 8.03 2.01 -22.81
C LYS A 517 7.13 1.62 -21.64
N SER A 518 5.85 1.45 -21.92
CA SER A 518 4.84 1.54 -20.86
C SER A 518 3.88 0.38 -20.88
N TYR A 519 3.55 -0.08 -19.68
CA TYR A 519 2.71 -1.25 -19.48
C TYR A 519 1.49 -0.89 -18.62
N TYR A 520 0.32 -0.94 -19.25
CA TYR A 520 -0.98 -0.56 -18.71
C TYR A 520 -1.77 -1.83 -18.39
N LYS A 521 -1.75 -2.25 -17.12
CA LYS A 521 -2.38 -3.48 -16.65
C LYS A 521 -3.68 -3.20 -15.91
N ARG A 522 -4.76 -3.91 -16.25
CA ARG A 522 -6.07 -3.75 -15.57
C ARG A 522 -6.59 -2.31 -15.55
N CYS A 523 -6.17 -1.48 -16.50
CA CYS A 523 -6.58 -0.09 -16.56
C CYS A 523 -7.96 0.03 -17.21
N ALA A 524 -8.75 0.98 -16.75
CA ALA A 524 -9.98 1.43 -17.40
C ALA A 524 -9.67 2.63 -18.29
N ILE A 525 -9.74 2.41 -19.60
CA ILE A 525 -9.48 3.40 -20.64
C ILE A 525 -10.84 3.93 -21.13
N ASN A 526 -11.21 5.14 -20.70
CA ASN A 526 -12.52 5.72 -20.96
C ASN A 526 -12.48 6.74 -22.10
N VAL A 527 -13.08 6.36 -23.23
CA VAL A 527 -13.21 7.20 -24.42
C VAL A 527 -14.36 8.20 -24.24
N THR A 528 -14.08 9.48 -24.45
CA THR A 528 -15.08 10.55 -24.31
C THR A 528 -15.40 11.27 -25.62
N MET A 529 -15.02 10.68 -26.76
CA MET A 529 -15.29 11.21 -28.10
C MET A 529 -16.75 11.56 -28.37
N GLY A 530 -17.69 10.79 -27.81
CA GLY A 530 -19.13 11.03 -27.97
C GLY A 530 -19.63 12.31 -27.32
N ARG A 531 -18.76 13.00 -26.56
CA ARG A 531 -19.03 14.31 -25.96
C ARG A 531 -18.54 15.48 -26.84
N LEU A 532 -17.79 15.21 -27.90
CA LEU A 532 -17.31 16.22 -28.85
C LEU A 532 -18.32 16.44 -30.00
N PRO A 533 -18.35 17.65 -30.60
CA PRO A 533 -19.14 17.89 -31.81
C PRO A 533 -18.56 17.11 -33.00
N MET A 534 -19.35 17.01 -34.09
CA MET A 534 -18.88 16.37 -35.32
C MET A 534 -17.64 17.08 -35.88
N GLY A 535 -16.72 16.30 -36.47
CA GLY A 535 -15.49 16.80 -37.11
C GLY A 535 -14.20 16.46 -36.36
N TYR A 536 -14.30 16.02 -35.10
CA TYR A 536 -13.16 15.49 -34.36
C TYR A 536 -12.97 14.00 -34.63
N THR A 537 -11.71 13.57 -34.68
CA THR A 537 -11.32 12.17 -34.82
C THR A 537 -10.66 11.70 -33.54
N GLY A 538 -11.19 10.64 -32.95
CA GLY A 538 -10.69 10.10 -31.70
C GLY A 538 -9.58 9.11 -31.88
N SER A 539 -8.60 9.15 -30.98
CA SER A 539 -7.56 8.13 -30.89
C SER A 539 -7.22 7.92 -29.42
N ILE A 540 -7.17 6.65 -29.01
CA ILE A 540 -6.73 6.28 -27.66
C ILE A 540 -5.23 6.50 -27.53
N THR A 541 -4.46 6.03 -28.51
CA THR A 541 -3.00 6.11 -28.48
C THR A 541 -2.42 6.92 -29.63
N ALA A 542 -1.31 7.62 -29.35
CA ALA A 542 -0.45 8.24 -30.36
C ALA A 542 1.01 7.99 -29.99
N GLN A 543 1.45 6.74 -30.19
CA GLN A 543 2.77 6.28 -29.73
C GLN A 543 3.89 6.80 -30.66
N GLY A 544 4.96 7.28 -30.05
CA GLY A 544 5.98 8.11 -30.69
C GLY A 544 7.32 7.44 -30.99
N ARG A 545 7.38 6.12 -31.16
CA ARG A 545 8.63 5.45 -31.56
C ARG A 545 9.01 5.81 -32.99
N ASP A 546 10.20 6.37 -33.21
CA ASP A 546 10.61 6.90 -34.53
C ASP A 546 11.76 6.13 -35.17
N SER A 547 12.36 5.18 -34.46
CA SER A 547 13.49 4.38 -34.94
C SER A 547 13.39 2.91 -34.49
N PRO A 548 13.85 1.94 -35.30
CA PRO A 548 13.87 0.54 -34.88
C PRO A 548 14.88 0.29 -33.76
N ARG A 549 15.81 1.23 -33.52
CA ARG A 549 16.80 1.17 -32.42
C ARG A 549 16.20 1.57 -31.07
N GLU A 550 15.11 2.33 -31.07
CA GLU A 550 14.39 2.67 -29.84
C GLU A 550 13.69 1.42 -29.29
N ASN A 551 13.62 1.31 -27.97
CA ASN A 551 12.99 0.19 -27.28
C ASN A 551 11.77 0.69 -26.50
N SER A 552 10.86 1.39 -27.18
CA SER A 552 9.63 1.96 -26.65
C SER A 552 8.39 1.30 -27.23
N GLY A 553 7.25 1.53 -26.60
CA GLY A 553 5.97 0.97 -27.02
C GLY A 553 4.97 0.95 -25.87
N PHE A 554 3.68 0.93 -26.20
CA PHE A 554 2.60 0.83 -25.22
C PHE A 554 1.97 -0.55 -25.24
N VAL A 555 1.83 -1.17 -24.07
CA VAL A 555 1.17 -2.48 -23.92
C VAL A 555 -0.01 -2.33 -22.97
N PHE A 556 -1.20 -2.68 -23.43
CA PHE A 556 -2.43 -2.71 -22.64
C PHE A 556 -2.81 -4.15 -22.34
N HIS A 557 -2.64 -4.61 -21.10
CA HIS A 557 -2.82 -6.00 -20.73
C HIS A 557 -3.97 -6.20 -19.72
N THR A 558 -4.95 -7.02 -20.09
CA THR A 558 -6.12 -7.33 -19.24
C THR A 558 -6.83 -6.04 -18.80
N SER A 559 -6.82 -5.02 -19.67
CA SER A 559 -7.43 -3.73 -19.44
C SER A 559 -8.86 -3.71 -20.01
N SER A 560 -9.57 -2.60 -19.87
CA SER A 560 -10.87 -2.38 -20.51
C SER A 560 -10.91 -1.05 -21.24
N VAL A 561 -11.38 -1.05 -22.47
CA VAL A 561 -11.76 0.15 -23.21
C VAL A 561 -13.28 0.33 -23.14
N VAL A 562 -13.70 1.45 -22.60
CA VAL A 562 -15.11 1.81 -22.36
C VAL A 562 -15.38 3.23 -22.83
N GLY A 563 -16.62 3.70 -22.67
CA GLY A 563 -16.98 5.11 -22.90
C GLY A 563 -17.97 5.30 -24.04
N ALA A 564 -17.84 6.41 -24.76
CA ALA A 564 -18.77 6.81 -25.82
C ALA A 564 -18.04 7.49 -27.00
N GLY A 565 -18.59 7.27 -28.20
CA GLY A 565 -18.10 7.80 -29.47
C GLY A 565 -17.00 6.94 -30.10
N PRO A 566 -16.95 6.83 -31.44
CA PRO A 566 -15.94 6.04 -32.12
C PRO A 566 -14.54 6.67 -31.96
N ALA A 567 -13.55 5.84 -31.63
CA ALA A 567 -12.14 6.20 -31.59
C ALA A 567 -11.27 5.07 -32.17
N PHE A 568 -10.13 5.41 -32.74
CA PHE A 568 -9.10 4.43 -33.05
C PHE A 568 -8.44 3.93 -31.75
N LEU A 569 -7.99 2.68 -31.75
CA LEU A 569 -7.09 2.15 -30.74
C LEU A 569 -5.77 2.93 -30.71
N GLY A 570 -5.35 3.41 -31.88
CA GLY A 570 -4.19 4.27 -32.00
C GLY A 570 -4.02 4.84 -33.39
N ARG A 571 -3.26 5.93 -33.45
CA ARG A 571 -2.71 6.47 -34.69
C ARG A 571 -1.19 6.54 -34.62
N ALA A 572 -0.52 6.29 -35.74
CA ALA A 572 0.94 6.25 -35.79
C ALA A 572 1.55 7.65 -35.78
N TYR A 573 1.90 8.16 -34.60
CA TYR A 573 2.52 9.48 -34.45
C TYR A 573 3.92 9.52 -35.08
N ARG A 574 4.66 8.41 -35.01
CA ARG A 574 6.03 8.29 -35.56
C ARG A 574 6.25 7.02 -36.36
N ASN A 575 7.37 6.95 -37.09
CA ASN A 575 7.62 5.95 -38.14
C ASN A 575 7.53 4.49 -37.66
N TYR A 576 7.85 4.20 -36.40
CA TYR A 576 7.94 2.86 -35.83
C TYR A 576 6.94 2.66 -34.68
N SER A 577 5.84 3.42 -34.69
CA SER A 577 4.82 3.41 -33.64
C SER A 577 4.47 1.98 -33.20
N THR A 578 4.54 1.71 -31.90
CA THR A 578 4.40 0.36 -31.33
C THR A 578 3.35 0.34 -30.23
N VAL A 579 2.22 -0.33 -30.46
CA VAL A 579 1.11 -0.47 -29.51
C VAL A 579 0.53 -1.89 -29.56
N VAL A 580 0.38 -2.53 -28.41
CA VAL A 580 -0.20 -3.87 -28.29
C VAL A 580 -1.34 -3.86 -27.29
N PHE A 581 -2.53 -4.30 -27.71
CA PHE A 581 -3.64 -4.61 -26.82
C PHE A 581 -3.71 -6.12 -26.63
N TYR A 582 -3.54 -6.61 -25.41
CA TYR A 582 -3.55 -8.02 -25.08
C TYR A 582 -4.60 -8.35 -24.01
N LYS A 583 -5.50 -9.30 -24.32
CA LYS A 583 -6.62 -9.70 -23.44
C LYS A 583 -7.45 -8.54 -22.91
N THR A 584 -7.58 -7.48 -23.70
CA THR A 584 -8.32 -6.28 -23.31
C THR A 584 -9.79 -6.41 -23.71
N ASN A 585 -10.70 -6.06 -22.79
CA ASN A 585 -12.13 -5.98 -23.07
C ASN A 585 -12.44 -4.66 -23.79
N MET A 586 -13.08 -4.69 -24.96
CA MET A 586 -13.37 -3.50 -25.76
C MET A 586 -14.88 -3.34 -25.94
N ALA A 587 -15.42 -2.24 -25.42
CA ALA A 587 -16.79 -1.81 -25.71
C ALA A 587 -16.94 -1.37 -27.18
N ASN A 588 -18.19 -1.21 -27.65
CA ASN A 588 -18.50 -0.76 -29.01
C ASN A 588 -18.24 0.76 -29.18
N VAL A 589 -17.00 1.17 -28.95
CA VAL A 589 -16.47 2.53 -29.09
C VAL A 589 -15.25 2.56 -30.02
N ILE A 590 -14.78 1.39 -30.46
CA ILE A 590 -13.64 1.27 -31.37
C ILE A 590 -14.12 1.44 -32.81
N ALA A 591 -13.48 2.32 -33.57
CA ALA A 591 -13.73 2.45 -35.00
C ALA A 591 -13.48 1.11 -35.71
N PRO A 592 -14.31 0.68 -36.69
CA PRO A 592 -14.17 -0.66 -37.28
C PRO A 592 -12.79 -0.98 -37.89
N SER A 593 -12.09 0.02 -38.43
CA SER A 593 -10.73 -0.13 -38.95
C SER A 593 -9.69 -0.37 -37.84
N GLY A 594 -10.02 -0.06 -36.59
CA GLY A 594 -9.18 -0.20 -35.39
C GLY A 594 -8.10 0.86 -35.29
N TRP A 595 -7.31 1.01 -36.34
CA TRP A 595 -6.07 1.77 -36.34
C TRP A 595 -6.01 2.79 -37.48
N ASP A 596 -5.19 3.82 -37.30
CA ASP A 596 -4.89 4.82 -38.32
C ASP A 596 -3.37 4.96 -38.53
N ALA A 597 -2.91 4.89 -39.78
CA ALA A 597 -1.49 5.10 -40.11
C ALA A 597 -1.12 6.60 -40.09
N TRP A 598 -2.11 7.50 -40.08
CA TRP A 598 -1.95 8.94 -40.02
C TRP A 598 -0.97 9.47 -41.08
N LEU A 599 0.15 10.07 -40.67
CA LEU A 599 1.14 10.60 -41.62
C LEU A 599 2.07 9.52 -42.21
N GLN A 600 1.92 8.25 -41.79
CA GLN A 600 2.77 7.13 -42.16
C GLN A 600 2.14 6.21 -43.23
N HIS A 601 1.15 6.71 -43.97
CA HIS A 601 0.54 5.97 -45.08
C HIS A 601 1.59 5.53 -46.12
N GLY A 602 1.55 4.26 -46.52
CA GLY A 602 2.53 3.65 -47.41
C GLY A 602 3.83 3.19 -46.74
N HIS A 603 3.94 3.35 -45.41
CA HIS A 603 5.06 2.90 -44.58
C HIS A 603 4.60 2.01 -43.40
N GLU A 604 3.41 1.41 -43.52
CA GLU A 604 2.80 0.63 -42.44
C GLU A 604 3.59 -0.64 -42.08
N GLU A 605 4.53 -1.06 -42.92
CA GLU A 605 5.42 -2.18 -42.62
C GLU A 605 6.27 -1.98 -41.36
N ARG A 606 6.54 -0.71 -41.00
CA ARG A 606 7.36 -0.28 -39.86
C ARG A 606 6.59 -0.18 -38.55
N ILE A 607 5.26 -0.07 -38.63
CA ILE A 607 4.36 0.08 -37.49
C ILE A 607 4.13 -1.29 -36.85
N THR A 608 4.09 -1.34 -35.51
CA THR A 608 3.71 -2.53 -34.74
C THR A 608 2.44 -2.25 -33.95
N PHE A 609 1.30 -2.36 -34.60
CA PHE A 609 -0.02 -2.32 -33.96
C PHE A 609 -0.64 -3.71 -33.98
N SER A 610 -1.16 -4.17 -32.84
CA SER A 610 -1.63 -5.54 -32.68
C SER A 610 -2.67 -5.68 -31.57
N GLU A 611 -3.76 -6.38 -31.87
CA GLU A 611 -4.77 -6.84 -30.91
C GLU A 611 -4.68 -8.37 -30.74
N GLU A 612 -4.40 -8.84 -29.52
CA GLU A 612 -4.21 -10.28 -29.25
C GLU A 612 -5.10 -10.75 -28.10
N GLY A 613 -6.00 -11.70 -28.38
CA GLY A 613 -6.93 -12.26 -27.39
C GLY A 613 -7.90 -11.23 -26.78
N CYS A 614 -8.08 -10.07 -27.42
CA CYS A 614 -9.06 -9.07 -27.02
C CYS A 614 -10.50 -9.58 -27.25
N PHE A 615 -11.44 -9.09 -26.46
CA PHE A 615 -12.83 -9.53 -26.48
C PHE A 615 -13.79 -8.36 -26.25
N GLY A 616 -15.08 -8.57 -26.49
CA GLY A 616 -16.11 -7.53 -26.36
C GLY A 616 -16.60 -7.03 -27.72
N ALA A 617 -17.60 -6.15 -27.72
CA ALA A 617 -18.26 -5.70 -28.95
C ALA A 617 -17.35 -4.87 -29.87
N GLY A 618 -16.34 -4.19 -29.33
CA GLY A 618 -15.36 -3.41 -30.09
C GLY A 618 -14.19 -4.22 -30.66
N SER A 619 -14.04 -5.49 -30.28
CA SER A 619 -12.92 -6.34 -30.70
C SER A 619 -13.20 -7.12 -31.99
N ASP A 620 -14.24 -6.78 -32.75
CA ASP A 620 -14.51 -7.38 -34.07
C ASP A 620 -13.41 -6.99 -35.06
N MET A 621 -12.60 -7.97 -35.45
CA MET A 621 -11.47 -7.76 -36.35
C MET A 621 -11.83 -7.83 -37.84
N SER A 622 -13.10 -8.11 -38.20
CA SER A 622 -13.53 -8.37 -39.59
C SER A 622 -13.30 -7.20 -40.56
N LYS A 623 -13.21 -5.97 -40.03
CA LYS A 623 -13.02 -4.73 -40.79
C LYS A 623 -11.73 -4.00 -40.45
N ARG A 624 -10.83 -4.62 -39.68
CA ARG A 624 -9.55 -4.01 -39.31
C ARG A 624 -8.69 -3.74 -40.53
N VAL A 625 -7.82 -2.75 -40.40
CA VAL A 625 -6.78 -2.49 -41.39
C VAL A 625 -5.97 -3.76 -41.68
N LYS A 626 -5.64 -3.98 -42.96
CA LYS A 626 -4.95 -5.21 -43.39
C LYS A 626 -3.50 -5.30 -42.92
N TRP A 627 -2.91 -4.17 -42.54
CA TRP A 627 -1.50 -4.07 -42.14
C TRP A 627 -1.27 -4.27 -40.63
N GLU A 628 -2.34 -4.46 -39.84
CA GLU A 628 -2.23 -4.82 -38.43
C GLU A 628 -1.34 -6.07 -38.26
N LYS A 629 -0.40 -6.02 -37.31
CA LYS A 629 0.53 -7.12 -37.04
C LYS A 629 -0.17 -8.18 -36.19
N LYS A 630 0.08 -9.44 -36.54
CA LYS A 630 -0.33 -10.60 -35.73
C LYS A 630 0.88 -11.13 -34.99
N LEU A 631 0.92 -10.92 -33.68
CA LEU A 631 2.03 -11.34 -32.83
C LEU A 631 1.71 -12.72 -32.24
N THR A 632 2.63 -13.67 -32.35
CA THR A 632 2.43 -15.02 -31.82
C THR A 632 3.66 -15.54 -31.07
N GLY A 633 3.45 -16.55 -30.22
CA GLY A 633 4.52 -17.26 -29.52
C GLY A 633 5.51 -16.32 -28.83
N GLN A 634 6.79 -16.43 -29.20
CA GLN A 634 7.87 -15.67 -28.60
C GLN A 634 7.83 -14.17 -28.92
N GLU A 635 7.27 -13.77 -30.06
CA GLU A 635 7.16 -12.35 -30.42
C GLU A 635 6.17 -11.63 -29.52
N LEU A 636 5.00 -12.23 -29.30
CA LEU A 636 4.01 -11.71 -28.35
C LEU A 636 4.56 -11.72 -26.92
N PHE A 637 5.26 -12.79 -26.53
CA PHE A 637 5.82 -12.93 -25.18
C PHE A 637 6.74 -11.76 -24.78
N LYS A 638 7.51 -11.19 -25.72
CA LYS A 638 8.37 -10.01 -25.50
C LYS A 638 7.60 -8.78 -25.02
N PHE A 639 6.32 -8.67 -25.37
CA PHE A 639 5.46 -7.56 -24.96
C PHE A 639 4.69 -7.88 -23.69
N ILE A 640 4.15 -9.09 -23.57
CA ILE A 640 3.16 -9.41 -22.52
C ILE A 640 3.79 -9.84 -21.20
N ASP A 641 5.04 -10.31 -21.18
CA ASP A 641 5.75 -10.53 -19.93
C ASP A 641 6.30 -9.20 -19.39
N VAL A 642 5.62 -8.66 -18.36
CA VAL A 642 5.99 -7.38 -17.75
C VAL A 642 7.45 -7.34 -17.30
N LYS A 643 7.99 -8.49 -16.86
CA LYS A 643 9.38 -8.61 -16.41
C LYS A 643 10.35 -8.36 -17.55
N SER A 644 10.21 -9.08 -18.66
CA SER A 644 11.07 -8.87 -19.82
C SER A 644 10.77 -7.59 -20.60
N PHE A 645 9.55 -7.04 -20.53
CA PHE A 645 9.22 -5.80 -21.24
C PHE A 645 9.77 -4.56 -20.53
N ILE A 646 9.41 -4.29 -19.28
CA ILE A 646 9.78 -3.05 -18.58
C ILE A 646 10.64 -3.26 -17.33
N ASN A 647 10.69 -4.48 -16.78
CA ASN A 647 11.33 -4.74 -15.48
C ASN A 647 12.49 -5.73 -15.52
N GLN A 648 13.35 -5.54 -16.52
CA GLN A 648 14.48 -6.44 -16.78
C GLN A 648 15.53 -6.37 -15.66
N ASP A 649 15.70 -5.19 -15.08
CA ASP A 649 16.58 -4.91 -13.95
C ASP A 649 15.94 -5.25 -12.59
N GLY A 650 14.66 -5.63 -12.56
CA GLY A 650 13.91 -5.88 -11.33
C GLY A 650 13.44 -4.60 -10.63
N CYS A 651 13.90 -3.43 -11.07
CA CYS A 651 13.78 -2.13 -10.42
C CYS A 651 12.56 -1.30 -10.83
N MET A 652 11.46 -1.92 -11.25
CA MET A 652 10.17 -1.25 -11.45
C MET A 652 9.21 -1.59 -10.31
N ALA A 653 8.54 -0.58 -9.77
CA ALA A 653 7.50 -0.69 -8.75
C ALA A 653 6.19 -1.30 -9.30
N ILE A 654 6.19 -2.59 -9.65
CA ILE A 654 5.09 -3.29 -10.36
C ILE A 654 4.04 -3.90 -9.43
N SER A 655 4.42 -4.17 -8.19
CA SER A 655 3.53 -4.66 -7.12
C SER A 655 4.14 -4.41 -5.74
N ASP A 656 5.27 -3.71 -5.73
CA ASP A 656 6.26 -3.65 -4.66
C ASP A 656 7.31 -2.63 -5.14
N TRP A 657 7.30 -1.40 -4.63
CA TRP A 657 8.34 -0.40 -4.96
C TRP A 657 9.73 -0.80 -4.48
N SER A 658 9.75 -1.84 -3.65
CA SER A 658 10.86 -2.35 -2.91
C SER A 658 11.87 -3.16 -3.74
N ARG A 659 12.00 -2.88 -5.04
CA ARG A 659 12.97 -3.57 -5.91
C ARG A 659 13.94 -2.63 -6.62
N CYS A 660 13.84 -1.33 -6.40
CA CYS A 660 14.55 -0.33 -7.20
C CYS A 660 15.81 0.16 -6.50
N HIS A 661 16.91 -0.62 -6.46
CA HIS A 661 18.23 -0.09 -6.06
C HIS A 661 19.38 -0.58 -6.97
N THR A 662 20.27 0.39 -7.25
CA THR A 662 21.58 0.47 -7.96
C THR A 662 22.21 -0.74 -8.67
N PRO A 663 22.85 -0.53 -9.86
CA PRO A 663 23.54 -1.57 -10.61
C PRO A 663 24.82 -1.99 -9.88
N GLY A 664 24.80 -3.13 -9.22
CA GLY A 664 26.01 -3.85 -8.85
C GLY A 664 26.84 -4.08 -10.10
N LYS A 665 28.09 -3.61 -10.10
CA LYS A 665 29.08 -3.83 -11.14
C LYS A 665 28.93 -5.23 -11.74
N TYR A 666 28.59 -5.30 -13.03
CA TYR A 666 28.80 -6.52 -13.80
C TYR A 666 30.31 -6.82 -13.74
N VAL A 667 30.71 -7.68 -12.81
CA VAL A 667 31.95 -8.43 -12.96
C VAL A 667 31.66 -9.35 -14.14
N LEU A 668 32.20 -8.98 -15.30
CA LEU A 668 32.42 -9.92 -16.39
C LEU A 668 33.11 -11.13 -15.79
N ALA A 669 32.36 -12.22 -15.60
CA ALA A 669 32.93 -13.52 -15.35
C ALA A 669 33.86 -13.78 -16.54
N LYS A 670 35.17 -13.68 -16.31
CA LYS A 670 36.19 -14.14 -17.24
C LYS A 670 35.85 -15.57 -17.60
N GLU A 671 35.36 -15.79 -18.82
CA GLU A 671 35.41 -17.09 -19.47
C GLU A 671 36.88 -17.52 -19.55
N THR A 672 37.30 -18.29 -18.56
CA THR A 672 38.51 -19.11 -18.65
C THR A 672 38.08 -20.45 -19.21
N ARG A 673 37.90 -20.50 -20.53
CA ARG A 673 38.00 -21.76 -21.29
C ARG A 673 38.97 -21.56 -22.44
N THR A 674 40.22 -21.89 -22.15
CA THR A 674 41.24 -22.23 -23.13
C THR A 674 40.73 -23.36 -24.03
N PRO A 675 40.75 -23.23 -25.37
CA PRO A 675 40.57 -24.37 -26.25
C PRO A 675 41.87 -25.17 -26.26
N LYS A 676 41.84 -26.40 -25.73
CA LYS A 676 42.86 -27.40 -26.01
C LYS A 676 42.75 -27.78 -27.50
N VAL A 677 43.65 -27.24 -28.31
CA VAL A 677 43.97 -27.77 -29.63
C VAL A 677 44.53 -29.18 -29.44
N ARG A 678 43.81 -30.19 -29.92
CA ARG A 678 44.32 -31.55 -30.06
C ARG A 678 44.59 -31.79 -31.54
N VAL A 679 45.86 -31.64 -31.90
CA VAL A 679 46.42 -32.17 -33.15
C VAL A 679 46.33 -33.68 -33.08
N ILE A 680 45.64 -34.30 -34.02
CA ILE A 680 45.88 -35.70 -34.41
C ILE A 680 46.05 -35.72 -35.92
N ARG A 681 47.27 -36.09 -36.33
CA ARG A 681 47.66 -36.47 -37.68
C ARG A 681 47.01 -37.82 -38.04
N ALA A 682 46.39 -37.88 -39.21
CA ALA A 682 46.59 -38.89 -40.27
C ALA A 682 45.68 -38.51 -41.43
#